data_AF-A0A522FQN8-F1
#
_entry.id   AF-A0A522FQN8-F1
#
_cell.length_a   1.000
_cell.length_b   1.000
_cell.length_c   1.000
_cell.angle_alpha   90.00
_cell.angle_beta   90.00
_cell.angle_gamma   90.00
#
_symmetry.space_group_name_H-M   'P 1'
#
loop_
_entity.id
_entity.type
_entity.pdbx_description
1 polymer ?
#
loop_
_entity_poly.entity_id
_entity_poly.type
_entity_poly.pdbx_seq_one_letter_code
_entity_poly.pdbx_strand_id
1 'polypeptide(L)'
;MLQHKSAKTKVITTAIAMIAILNYYTLAQDSLSRRTFKVLTEGLKAKEMNLNDIWLSIDTTENNYHRLKLFDTIFTNPLHSVDVVKEHANFLLNLNETNFDIYFEMVINQLEFRKYQPVYYDNNLSTKDIDGELGFGTDTTFGVEGGQLFRMFISPVIQIKQMLAEDFLCKKGVRLSFLKDNYKGVLLGTGSENSNTGYDSLQKTAKDFFIYSQSADRSMLYSNGISLYKTLLKLAVTARNNIDILKNNIKTTIIETPYGKVALGGAGNDRYEGDFTAILDIGGDDKYIITSSGNGNKSEAKFIVDLSGNDIYQGTDYTLGGAAFGINVLIDIEGNDSYSSDNFSLGCGVFGVGILHDVSGDDNYTGKIMSEGASSFGLGLLFDNSGNDEYDISSFGQGLALSKGFSALVDNFGKDSYHSLFYINPEKKQYLSFAQGVSVGFYPYSSGGIGLLVEGRGNDNYRAGVCGQGFGYWFGLGALYDINGYDNYESNQYSQGASFNSGIGILFDNQGNDSYSSYGIAQGFANDNSFALLLDDFGSDFYSINTQPDDRIESKLPSFSMLIDSYGSSTFSNYLIVDKEMIGKKKTCLPENQKNRDISFYTKTGLTEECLQHNIRDRYGNFNISTGDTSVTDFYSILTLATQDTNKEKQKYDLSQFDFERRLILLHSKIDTSKFNESIKDKSSEDLYNQAMSGTLKVEEIELLKDKITENPSTAEYFAGKLGTESIFERKFIKNILSGLLKKNSLPCKNLLIDSSESKNAGVLMVCLGLMADYKIFDIVKPISELSKSSSWRLRAEAADAIGKIGASTQIDILTELLEDSNPYVRSCAAFSLGELMPEDILNRIHLCFYDDYNLVRKRTFEGITDKRDISLMFILQLFKADIPMSAKTEFAPLITASKFSKKEMKIFQENFYNLPVSIRRIIYKSIYKTGNKIWTKKLKEFRKAETEKELQNLIDKLMVLMKKKGK
;
A
#
# COMPACT_ATOMS: atom_id res chain seq x y z
N MET A 1 -37.86 34.12 -10.54
CA MET A 1 -36.48 34.68 -10.61
C MET A 1 -35.49 34.11 -9.58
N LEU A 2 -35.93 33.51 -8.47
CA LEU A 2 -35.03 32.96 -7.43
C LEU A 2 -34.54 31.52 -7.67
N GLN A 3 -35.02 30.82 -8.71
CA GLN A 3 -34.55 29.47 -9.07
C GLN A 3 -33.21 29.44 -9.82
N HIS A 4 -32.69 30.57 -10.31
CA HIS A 4 -31.45 30.61 -11.10
C HIS A 4 -30.16 30.86 -10.31
N LYS A 5 -30.23 31.24 -9.02
CA LYS A 5 -29.03 31.52 -8.19
C LYS A 5 -28.51 30.32 -7.39
N SER A 6 -29.31 29.27 -7.16
CA SER A 6 -28.86 28.06 -6.44
C SER A 6 -27.99 27.13 -7.30
N ALA A 7 -28.07 27.24 -8.63
CA ALA A 7 -27.29 26.42 -9.55
C ALA A 7 -25.83 26.89 -9.70
N LYS A 8 -25.57 28.20 -9.72
CA LYS A 8 -24.19 28.75 -9.87
C LYS A 8 -23.35 28.67 -8.60
N THR A 9 -23.96 28.79 -7.42
CA THR A 9 -23.24 28.69 -6.14
C THR A 9 -22.87 27.25 -5.80
N LYS A 10 -23.69 26.27 -6.19
CA LYS A 10 -23.30 24.84 -6.12
C LYS A 10 -22.09 24.54 -7.00
N VAL A 11 -22.03 25.06 -8.23
CA VAL A 11 -20.93 24.82 -9.17
C VAL A 11 -19.57 25.35 -8.67
N ILE A 12 -19.55 26.48 -7.95
CA ILE A 12 -18.31 27.08 -7.41
C ILE A 12 -17.85 26.39 -6.12
N THR A 13 -18.79 25.89 -5.30
CA THR A 13 -18.46 25.13 -4.08
C THR A 13 -17.89 23.74 -4.42
N THR A 14 -18.34 23.14 -5.53
CA THR A 14 -17.77 21.88 -6.05
C THR A 14 -16.38 22.07 -6.66
N ALA A 15 -16.10 23.22 -7.28
CA ALA A 15 -14.77 23.52 -7.84
C ALA A 15 -13.69 23.77 -6.77
N ILE A 16 -14.05 24.37 -5.62
CA ILE A 16 -13.11 24.62 -4.51
C ILE A 16 -12.83 23.34 -3.72
N ALA A 17 -13.82 22.45 -3.59
CA ALA A 17 -13.60 21.10 -3.08
C ALA A 17 -12.69 20.28 -4.02
N MET A 18 -12.85 20.41 -5.34
CA MET A 18 -11.94 19.79 -6.32
C MET A 18 -10.50 20.30 -6.20
N ILE A 19 -10.28 21.60 -5.95
CA ILE A 19 -8.92 22.17 -5.85
C ILE A 19 -8.23 21.83 -4.51
N ALA A 20 -8.99 21.69 -3.41
CA ALA A 20 -8.46 21.23 -2.12
C ALA A 20 -8.18 19.72 -2.10
N ILE A 21 -8.94 18.93 -2.86
CA ILE A 21 -8.64 17.52 -3.10
C ILE A 21 -7.40 17.40 -4.01
N LEU A 22 -7.26 18.23 -5.04
CA LEU A 22 -6.10 18.22 -5.97
C LEU A 22 -4.73 18.51 -5.33
N ASN A 23 -4.66 19.19 -4.17
CA ASN A 23 -3.39 19.52 -3.50
C ASN A 23 -3.05 18.63 -2.29
N TYR A 24 -3.97 17.76 -1.83
CA TYR A 24 -3.64 16.72 -0.85
C TYR A 24 -2.95 15.51 -1.52
N TYR A 25 -3.11 15.36 -2.85
CA TYR A 25 -2.52 14.29 -3.65
C TYR A 25 -1.06 14.51 -4.07
N THR A 26 -0.42 15.64 -3.72
CA THR A 26 0.78 16.06 -4.47
C THR A 26 2.15 15.96 -3.82
N LEU A 27 2.43 15.63 -2.53
CA LEU A 27 3.85 15.54 -2.11
C LEU A 27 4.27 14.96 -0.73
N ALA A 28 3.43 14.24 0.02
CA ALA A 28 3.87 13.62 1.28
C ALA A 28 3.83 12.10 1.16
N GLN A 29 5.02 11.48 1.06
CA GLN A 29 5.15 10.05 1.27
C GLN A 29 5.00 9.78 2.78
N ASP A 30 3.77 9.55 3.22
CA ASP A 30 3.41 9.48 4.65
C ASP A 30 3.62 8.08 5.26
N SER A 31 3.72 7.03 4.42
CA SER A 31 3.76 5.64 4.89
C SER A 31 5.16 5.02 5.05
N LEU A 32 6.21 5.66 4.51
CA LEU A 32 7.58 5.19 4.72
C LEU A 32 8.09 5.54 6.10
N SER A 33 8.94 4.67 6.64
CA SER A 33 9.69 4.98 7.84
C SER A 33 10.58 6.20 7.58
N ARG A 34 10.84 7.01 8.63
CA ARG A 34 11.78 8.15 8.52
C ARG A 34 13.15 7.73 7.99
N ARG A 35 13.51 6.47 8.19
CA ARG A 35 14.79 5.90 7.76
C ARG A 35 14.76 5.56 6.28
N THR A 36 13.79 4.77 5.83
CA THR A 36 13.60 4.47 4.40
C THR A 36 13.51 5.76 3.60
N PHE A 37 12.72 6.73 4.08
CA PHE A 37 12.58 8.04 3.42
C PHE A 37 13.93 8.77 3.31
N LYS A 38 14.77 8.68 4.35
CA LYS A 38 16.12 9.25 4.32
C LYS A 38 17.02 8.51 3.33
N VAL A 39 17.04 7.17 3.33
CA VAL A 39 17.82 6.35 2.41
C VAL A 39 17.43 6.65 0.96
N LEU A 40 16.12 6.67 0.66
CA LEU A 40 15.56 7.02 -0.64
C LEU A 40 15.98 8.43 -1.07
N THR A 41 15.75 9.45 -0.23
CA THR A 41 16.05 10.84 -0.61
C THR A 41 17.55 11.12 -0.73
N GLU A 42 18.40 10.45 0.06
CA GLU A 42 19.86 10.53 -0.07
C GLU A 42 20.36 9.79 -1.31
N GLY A 43 19.81 8.62 -1.62
CA GLY A 43 20.12 7.85 -2.83
C GLY A 43 19.71 8.58 -4.11
N LEU A 44 18.52 9.19 -4.13
CA LEU A 44 18.06 10.03 -5.24
C LEU A 44 18.97 11.23 -5.44
N LYS A 45 19.34 11.93 -4.37
CA LYS A 45 20.28 13.06 -4.45
C LYS A 45 21.63 12.65 -5.02
N ALA A 46 22.14 11.46 -4.67
CA ALA A 46 23.38 10.93 -5.22
C ALA A 46 23.30 10.65 -6.74
N LYS A 47 22.10 10.56 -7.31
CA LYS A 47 21.84 10.44 -8.75
C LYS A 47 21.37 11.74 -9.40
N GLU A 48 21.52 12.87 -8.71
CA GLU A 48 21.04 14.19 -9.14
C GLU A 48 19.53 14.18 -9.42
N MET A 49 18.79 13.46 -8.58
CA MET A 49 17.34 13.35 -8.63
C MET A 49 16.70 13.88 -7.35
N ASN A 50 15.49 14.38 -7.50
CA ASN A 50 14.54 14.66 -6.45
C ASN A 50 13.39 13.66 -6.54
N LEU A 51 12.58 13.58 -5.48
CA LEU A 51 11.36 12.76 -5.48
C LEU A 51 10.43 13.13 -6.65
N ASN A 52 10.31 14.43 -6.97
CA ASN A 52 9.49 14.92 -8.08
C ASN A 52 10.01 14.53 -9.47
N ASP A 53 11.27 14.06 -9.57
CA ASP A 53 11.82 13.55 -10.82
C ASP A 53 11.40 12.08 -11.06
N ILE A 54 10.77 11.45 -10.06
CA ILE A 54 10.15 10.14 -10.18
C ILE A 54 8.70 10.35 -10.65
N TRP A 55 8.51 10.24 -11.95
CA TRP A 55 7.19 10.27 -12.57
C TRP A 55 7.22 9.46 -13.86
N LEU A 56 6.11 8.82 -14.19
CA LEU A 56 5.93 8.03 -15.39
C LEU A 56 5.06 8.80 -16.39
N SER A 57 5.32 8.62 -17.68
CA SER A 57 4.49 9.23 -18.72
C SER A 57 3.11 8.59 -18.74
N ILE A 58 2.06 9.42 -18.75
CA ILE A 58 0.67 8.97 -18.92
C ILE A 58 0.31 8.83 -20.42
N ASP A 59 1.18 9.32 -21.32
CA ASP A 59 0.89 9.45 -22.75
C ASP A 59 1.11 8.12 -23.48
N THR A 60 0.11 7.24 -23.38
CA THR A 60 0.03 6.01 -24.17
C THR A 60 -1.12 6.14 -25.15
N THR A 61 -0.80 5.99 -26.44
CA THR A 61 -1.68 6.06 -27.61
C THR A 61 -3.13 5.59 -27.40
N GLU A 62 -4.06 6.37 -27.96
CA GLU A 62 -5.51 6.19 -28.04
C GLU A 62 -5.97 4.71 -28.09
N ASN A 63 -6.86 4.33 -27.15
CA ASN A 63 -7.68 3.09 -27.05
C ASN A 63 -7.50 2.20 -25.79
N ASN A 64 -7.24 2.76 -24.61
CA ASN A 64 -7.46 2.04 -23.35
C ASN A 64 -8.89 2.29 -22.84
N TYR A 65 -9.79 1.30 -23.01
CA TYR A 65 -11.21 1.39 -22.69
C TYR A 65 -11.51 1.39 -21.18
N HIS A 66 -10.56 0.92 -20.37
CA HIS A 66 -10.78 0.53 -18.98
C HIS A 66 -9.69 1.04 -18.03
N ARG A 67 -8.90 2.05 -18.43
CA ARG A 67 -7.83 2.62 -17.61
C ARG A 67 -8.38 3.15 -16.28
N LEU A 68 -7.90 2.61 -15.16
CA LEU A 68 -8.22 3.11 -13.82
C LEU A 68 -7.56 4.47 -13.58
N LYS A 69 -8.31 5.42 -13.03
CA LYS A 69 -7.82 6.74 -12.58
C LYS A 69 -6.75 6.66 -11.49
N LEU A 70 -6.71 5.55 -10.76
CA LEU A 70 -5.62 5.26 -9.82
C LEU A 70 -4.25 5.45 -10.50
N PHE A 71 -4.10 4.97 -11.75
CA PHE A 71 -2.85 5.09 -12.49
C PHE A 71 -2.51 6.53 -12.90
N ASP A 72 -3.49 7.40 -13.11
CA ASP A 72 -3.20 8.84 -13.32
C ASP A 72 -2.52 9.44 -12.07
N THR A 73 -2.89 8.96 -10.88
CA THR A 73 -2.32 9.42 -9.59
C THR A 73 -0.96 8.78 -9.33
N ILE A 74 -0.84 7.46 -9.41
CA ILE A 74 0.43 6.78 -9.13
C ILE A 74 1.44 6.91 -10.26
N PHE A 75 1.08 7.32 -11.49
CA PHE A 75 2.11 7.64 -12.50
C PHE A 75 2.72 9.02 -12.27
N THR A 76 1.92 9.97 -11.80
CA THR A 76 2.44 11.31 -11.44
C THR A 76 3.24 11.28 -10.15
N ASN A 77 2.96 10.33 -9.24
CA ASN A 77 3.74 10.07 -8.04
C ASN A 77 3.85 8.55 -7.77
N PRO A 78 4.80 7.84 -8.41
CA PRO A 78 4.95 6.38 -8.26
C PRO A 78 5.18 5.90 -6.84
N LEU A 79 5.82 6.69 -5.99
CA LEU A 79 6.02 6.34 -4.59
C LEU A 79 4.71 6.27 -3.78
N HIS A 80 3.65 6.95 -4.24
CA HIS A 80 2.33 6.86 -3.62
C HIS A 80 1.71 5.45 -3.76
N SER A 81 2.18 4.63 -4.71
CA SER A 81 1.75 3.23 -4.79
C SER A 81 2.08 2.44 -3.53
N VAL A 82 3.15 2.81 -2.80
CA VAL A 82 3.47 2.22 -1.48
C VAL A 82 2.42 2.60 -0.44
N ASP A 83 1.97 3.84 -0.42
CA ASP A 83 0.91 4.29 0.51
C ASP A 83 -0.39 3.52 0.25
N VAL A 84 -0.75 3.34 -1.03
CA VAL A 84 -1.93 2.58 -1.46
C VAL A 84 -1.84 1.13 -1.00
N VAL A 85 -0.72 0.45 -1.24
CA VAL A 85 -0.49 -0.94 -0.80
C VAL A 85 -0.60 -1.07 0.72
N LYS A 86 0.09 -0.19 1.46
CA LYS A 86 0.06 -0.20 2.93
C LYS A 86 -1.33 0.08 3.48
N GLU A 87 -2.08 0.98 2.86
CA GLU A 87 -3.48 1.25 3.25
C GLU A 87 -4.33 -0.01 3.07
N HIS A 88 -4.25 -0.69 1.93
CA HIS A 88 -4.95 -1.96 1.70
C HIS A 88 -4.55 -3.04 2.71
N ALA A 89 -3.26 -3.30 2.88
CA ALA A 89 -2.77 -4.31 3.80
C ALA A 89 -3.24 -4.06 5.24
N ASN A 90 -3.14 -2.82 5.72
CA ASN A 90 -3.60 -2.45 7.05
C ASN A 90 -5.11 -2.67 7.23
N PHE A 91 -5.92 -2.35 6.23
CA PHE A 91 -7.36 -2.63 6.30
C PHE A 91 -7.62 -4.13 6.30
N LEU A 92 -7.04 -4.88 5.36
CA LEU A 92 -7.25 -6.32 5.17
C LEU A 92 -6.94 -7.11 6.44
N LEU A 93 -5.77 -6.88 7.05
CA LEU A 93 -5.34 -7.55 8.29
C LEU A 93 -6.15 -7.13 9.53
N ASN A 94 -6.90 -6.01 9.46
CA ASN A 94 -7.65 -5.47 10.59
C ASN A 94 -9.14 -5.26 10.25
N LEU A 95 -9.69 -6.03 9.30
CA LEU A 95 -11.08 -5.93 8.91
C LEU A 95 -12.00 -6.24 10.11
N ASN A 96 -12.96 -5.36 10.35
CA ASN A 96 -13.94 -5.51 11.41
C ASN A 96 -15.25 -4.76 11.06
N GLU A 97 -16.30 -4.96 11.85
CA GLU A 97 -17.62 -4.36 11.58
C GLU A 97 -17.60 -2.83 11.35
N THR A 98 -16.63 -2.10 11.93
CA THR A 98 -16.59 -0.62 11.86
C THR A 98 -15.88 -0.05 10.65
N ASN A 99 -14.93 -0.79 10.06
CA ASN A 99 -14.14 -0.34 8.91
C ASN A 99 -14.47 -1.11 7.62
N PHE A 100 -15.19 -2.24 7.70
CA PHE A 100 -15.49 -3.10 6.57
C PHE A 100 -16.13 -2.35 5.38
N ASP A 101 -17.23 -1.62 5.64
CA ASP A 101 -17.93 -0.90 4.56
C ASP A 101 -17.09 0.28 4.03
N ILE A 102 -16.29 0.92 4.89
CA ILE A 102 -15.39 2.01 4.51
C ILE A 102 -14.32 1.48 3.54
N TYR A 103 -13.75 0.31 3.85
CA TYR A 103 -12.72 -0.31 3.04
C TYR A 103 -13.24 -0.72 1.67
N PHE A 104 -14.37 -1.43 1.61
CA PHE A 104 -14.92 -1.85 0.32
C PHE A 104 -15.52 -0.69 -0.48
N GLU A 105 -15.95 0.41 0.15
CA GLU A 105 -16.24 1.66 -0.56
C GLU A 105 -14.99 2.19 -1.29
N MET A 106 -13.84 2.19 -0.62
CA MET A 106 -12.55 2.59 -1.22
C MET A 106 -12.18 1.70 -2.40
N VAL A 107 -12.23 0.37 -2.23
CA VAL A 107 -11.92 -0.61 -3.29
C VAL A 107 -12.82 -0.40 -4.53
N ILE A 108 -14.13 -0.32 -4.34
CA ILE A 108 -15.10 -0.15 -5.43
C ILE A 108 -14.90 1.18 -6.16
N ASN A 109 -14.51 2.23 -5.44
CA ASN A 109 -14.19 3.53 -6.02
C ASN A 109 -12.90 3.49 -6.86
N GLN A 110 -11.83 2.84 -6.37
CA GLN A 110 -10.58 2.69 -7.10
C GLN A 110 -10.74 1.86 -8.38
N LEU A 111 -11.58 0.82 -8.35
CA LEU A 111 -11.93 0.03 -9.54
C LEU A 111 -12.93 0.72 -10.47
N GLU A 112 -13.46 1.89 -10.10
CA GLU A 112 -14.47 2.63 -10.85
C GLU A 112 -15.72 1.79 -11.16
N PHE A 113 -16.16 0.96 -10.21
CA PHE A 113 -17.42 0.20 -10.29
C PHE A 113 -18.64 1.02 -9.85
N ARG A 114 -18.59 2.34 -10.11
CA ARG A 114 -19.62 3.37 -9.90
C ARG A 114 -19.99 3.67 -8.46
N LYS A 115 -20.55 2.71 -7.72
CA LYS A 115 -21.08 2.94 -6.37
C LYS A 115 -21.14 1.67 -5.54
N TYR A 116 -20.62 1.73 -4.32
CA TYR A 116 -20.86 0.73 -3.30
C TYR A 116 -22.08 1.13 -2.45
N GLN A 117 -22.99 0.19 -2.20
CA GLN A 117 -24.17 0.39 -1.34
C GLN A 117 -24.32 -0.82 -0.40
N PRO A 118 -23.84 -0.73 0.86
CA PRO A 118 -24.03 -1.80 1.83
C PRO A 118 -25.50 -2.22 1.91
N VAL A 119 -25.74 -3.53 1.80
CA VAL A 119 -27.08 -4.12 1.93
C VAL A 119 -27.15 -4.83 3.28
N TYR A 120 -28.20 -4.55 4.04
CA TYR A 120 -28.44 -5.18 5.33
C TYR A 120 -29.64 -6.12 5.19
N TYR A 121 -29.42 -7.42 5.31
CA TYR A 121 -30.44 -8.45 5.04
C TYR A 121 -31.39 -8.74 6.22
N ASP A 122 -31.40 -7.89 7.25
CA ASP A 122 -32.18 -8.09 8.49
C ASP A 122 -33.65 -8.47 8.21
N ASN A 123 -34.10 -9.65 8.68
CA ASN A 123 -35.47 -10.21 8.77
C ASN A 123 -36.58 -9.59 7.88
N ASN A 124 -36.32 -9.31 6.61
CA ASN A 124 -37.30 -8.72 5.71
C ASN A 124 -38.34 -9.73 5.20
N LEU A 125 -38.02 -11.03 5.28
CA LEU A 125 -38.89 -12.12 4.86
C LEU A 125 -39.44 -12.85 6.08
N SER A 126 -40.75 -13.10 6.11
CA SER A 126 -41.35 -13.94 7.14
C SER A 126 -41.01 -15.42 6.88
N THR A 127 -41.13 -16.28 7.90
CA THR A 127 -41.01 -17.74 7.74
C THR A 127 -41.87 -18.26 6.59
N LYS A 128 -43.10 -17.73 6.46
CA LYS A 128 -44.02 -18.13 5.40
C LYS A 128 -43.53 -17.74 4.01
N ASP A 129 -42.87 -16.58 3.89
CA ASP A 129 -42.31 -16.14 2.61
C ASP A 129 -41.13 -17.01 2.21
N ILE A 130 -40.22 -17.31 3.16
CA ILE A 130 -39.06 -18.18 2.92
C ILE A 130 -39.49 -19.60 2.55
N ASP A 131 -40.39 -20.20 3.32
CA ASP A 131 -40.93 -21.55 3.05
C ASP A 131 -41.65 -21.61 1.69
N GLY A 132 -42.38 -20.54 1.34
CA GLY A 132 -43.07 -20.42 0.06
C GLY A 132 -42.09 -20.36 -1.13
N GLU A 133 -41.01 -19.60 -1.00
CA GLU A 133 -39.95 -19.50 -2.02
C GLU A 133 -39.14 -20.80 -2.16
N LEU A 134 -38.84 -21.47 -1.05
CA LEU A 134 -38.08 -22.72 -1.04
C LEU A 134 -38.93 -23.93 -1.48
N GLY A 135 -40.26 -23.86 -1.33
CA GLY A 135 -41.19 -24.93 -1.68
C GLY A 135 -41.32 -26.03 -0.62
N PHE A 136 -40.83 -25.81 0.59
CA PHE A 136 -40.97 -26.73 1.72
C PHE A 136 -41.02 -25.98 3.06
N GLY A 137 -41.57 -26.61 4.10
CA GLY A 137 -41.62 -26.04 5.45
C GLY A 137 -40.30 -26.25 6.19
N THR A 138 -39.56 -25.18 6.47
CA THR A 138 -38.22 -25.29 7.09
C THR A 138 -38.27 -25.88 8.51
N ASP A 139 -39.24 -25.48 9.36
CA ASP A 139 -39.39 -26.07 10.70
C ASP A 139 -39.80 -27.54 10.67
N THR A 140 -40.64 -27.93 9.70
CA THR A 140 -41.10 -29.31 9.56
C THR A 140 -39.99 -30.25 9.09
N THR A 141 -39.03 -29.73 8.34
CA THR A 141 -37.97 -30.53 7.75
C THR A 141 -36.70 -30.54 8.60
N PHE A 142 -36.29 -29.39 9.14
CA PHE A 142 -35.04 -29.24 9.90
C PHE A 142 -35.26 -29.20 11.42
N GLY A 143 -36.51 -29.31 11.89
CA GLY A 143 -36.86 -28.98 13.27
C GLY A 143 -36.90 -27.47 13.51
N VAL A 144 -37.42 -27.04 14.66
CA VAL A 144 -37.61 -25.61 14.98
C VAL A 144 -36.27 -24.86 15.02
N GLU A 145 -35.26 -25.44 15.66
CA GLU A 145 -33.95 -24.82 15.82
C GLU A 145 -33.16 -24.80 14.51
N GLY A 146 -33.08 -25.93 13.80
CA GLY A 146 -32.43 -26.01 12.49
C GLY A 146 -33.14 -25.16 11.44
N GLY A 147 -34.47 -25.12 11.46
CA GLY A 147 -35.27 -24.26 10.58
C GLY A 147 -35.00 -22.77 10.83
N GLN A 148 -34.93 -22.35 12.09
CA GLN A 148 -34.59 -20.96 12.44
C GLN A 148 -33.19 -20.59 11.97
N LEU A 149 -32.20 -21.44 12.24
CA LEU A 149 -30.82 -21.22 11.83
C LEU A 149 -30.71 -21.13 10.31
N PHE A 150 -31.20 -22.13 9.58
CA PHE A 150 -31.12 -22.19 8.13
C PHE A 150 -31.77 -20.97 7.45
N ARG A 151 -32.93 -20.51 7.97
CA ARG A 151 -33.61 -19.30 7.48
C ARG A 151 -32.74 -18.05 7.57
N MET A 152 -31.92 -17.91 8.61
CA MET A 152 -31.02 -16.75 8.78
C MET A 152 -29.95 -16.71 7.70
N PHE A 153 -29.41 -17.86 7.30
CA PHE A 153 -28.35 -17.97 6.29
C PHE A 153 -28.89 -17.93 4.85
N ILE A 154 -30.03 -18.56 4.56
CA ILE A 154 -30.60 -18.63 3.21
C ILE A 154 -31.34 -17.35 2.80
N SER A 155 -31.87 -16.57 3.77
CA SER A 155 -32.64 -15.36 3.48
C SER A 155 -31.87 -14.32 2.65
N PRO A 156 -30.58 -14.01 2.95
CA PRO A 156 -29.75 -13.19 2.08
C PRO A 156 -29.71 -13.67 0.62
N VAL A 157 -29.53 -14.98 0.37
CA VAL A 157 -29.46 -15.54 -0.99
C VAL A 157 -30.78 -15.36 -1.74
N ILE A 158 -31.92 -15.58 -1.07
CA ILE A 158 -33.25 -15.36 -1.66
C ILE A 158 -33.42 -13.88 -2.04
N GLN A 159 -33.11 -12.96 -1.13
CA GLN A 159 -33.21 -11.52 -1.37
C GLN A 159 -32.28 -11.07 -2.52
N ILE A 160 -31.04 -11.57 -2.57
CA ILE A 160 -30.10 -11.27 -3.66
C ILE A 160 -30.66 -11.74 -5.00
N LYS A 161 -31.18 -12.96 -5.08
CA LYS A 161 -31.76 -13.47 -6.34
C LYS A 161 -32.94 -12.61 -6.80
N GLN A 162 -33.81 -12.20 -5.88
CA GLN A 162 -34.93 -11.30 -6.19
C GLN A 162 -34.43 -9.95 -6.71
N MET A 163 -33.43 -9.34 -6.07
CA MET A 163 -32.84 -8.06 -6.49
C MET A 163 -32.13 -8.17 -7.85
N LEU A 164 -31.32 -9.22 -8.06
CA LEU A 164 -30.57 -9.42 -9.30
C LEU A 164 -31.47 -9.83 -10.47
N ALA A 165 -32.60 -10.49 -10.22
CA ALA A 165 -33.60 -10.80 -11.27
C ALA A 165 -34.20 -9.52 -11.88
N GLU A 166 -34.31 -8.44 -11.11
CA GLU A 166 -34.80 -7.16 -11.58
C GLU A 166 -33.76 -6.36 -12.39
N ASP A 167 -32.47 -6.67 -12.19
CA ASP A 167 -31.33 -5.91 -12.69
C ASP A 167 -31.03 -6.08 -14.19
N PHE A 168 -30.37 -5.07 -14.73
CA PHE A 168 -29.96 -4.93 -16.12
C PHE A 168 -29.06 -6.07 -16.61
N LEU A 169 -28.28 -6.72 -15.73
CA LEU A 169 -27.45 -7.89 -16.07
C LEU A 169 -28.31 -9.09 -16.52
N CYS A 170 -29.54 -9.24 -16.03
CA CYS A 170 -30.40 -10.36 -16.40
C CYS A 170 -31.27 -10.05 -17.65
N LYS A 171 -31.55 -8.77 -17.92
CA LYS A 171 -32.40 -8.33 -19.04
C LYS A 171 -31.59 -8.21 -20.35
N LYS A 172 -31.32 -9.35 -20.97
CA LYS A 172 -30.93 -9.60 -22.38
C LYS A 172 -30.32 -8.42 -23.16
N GLY A 173 -29.06 -8.62 -23.57
CA GLY A 173 -28.49 -8.02 -24.77
C GLY A 173 -27.38 -8.92 -25.30
N VAL A 174 -27.23 -9.00 -26.63
CA VAL A 174 -26.19 -9.77 -27.36
C VAL A 174 -24.78 -9.61 -26.76
N ARG A 175 -24.53 -8.51 -26.05
CA ARG A 175 -23.28 -8.18 -25.36
C ARG A 175 -22.96 -9.06 -24.16
N LEU A 176 -23.92 -9.40 -23.29
CA LEU A 176 -23.61 -10.19 -22.09
C LEU A 176 -23.33 -11.65 -22.45
N SER A 177 -24.11 -12.23 -23.38
CA SER A 177 -23.80 -13.56 -23.92
C SER A 177 -22.41 -13.58 -24.54
N PHE A 178 -22.07 -12.56 -25.32
CA PHE A 178 -20.72 -12.43 -25.87
C PHE A 178 -19.63 -12.40 -24.79
N LEU A 179 -19.81 -11.65 -23.70
CA LEU A 179 -18.84 -11.64 -22.59
C LEU A 179 -18.71 -13.03 -21.94
N LYS A 180 -19.83 -13.69 -21.64
CA LYS A 180 -19.87 -15.03 -21.02
C LYS A 180 -19.23 -16.11 -21.92
N ASP A 181 -19.37 -15.97 -23.23
CA ASP A 181 -18.84 -16.95 -24.17
C ASP A 181 -17.33 -16.76 -24.43
N ASN A 182 -16.79 -15.56 -24.22
CA ASN A 182 -15.42 -15.22 -24.67
C ASN A 182 -14.43 -14.88 -23.54
N TYR A 183 -14.88 -14.66 -22.29
CA TYR A 183 -13.97 -14.17 -21.24
C TYR A 183 -12.78 -15.10 -20.98
N LYS A 184 -12.95 -16.42 -20.97
CA LYS A 184 -11.85 -17.36 -20.71
C LYS A 184 -10.75 -17.23 -21.75
N GLY A 185 -11.12 -17.31 -23.04
CA GLY A 185 -10.19 -17.22 -24.15
C GLY A 185 -9.49 -15.86 -24.23
N VAL A 186 -10.20 -14.77 -23.93
CA VAL A 186 -9.61 -13.42 -23.90
C VAL A 186 -8.68 -13.22 -22.70
N LEU A 187 -9.09 -13.61 -21.49
CA LEU A 187 -8.29 -13.35 -20.28
C LEU A 187 -7.02 -14.22 -20.22
N LEU A 188 -7.13 -15.48 -20.63
CA LEU A 188 -6.02 -16.45 -20.60
C LEU A 188 -5.17 -16.45 -21.88
N GLY A 189 -5.65 -15.83 -22.97
CA GLY A 189 -4.93 -15.82 -24.25
C GLY A 189 -4.97 -17.17 -24.99
N THR A 190 -5.88 -18.07 -24.63
CA THR A 190 -6.05 -19.37 -25.29
C THR A 190 -6.97 -19.24 -26.50
N GLY A 191 -6.39 -19.18 -27.71
CA GLY A 191 -7.14 -19.49 -28.93
C GLY A 191 -7.49 -20.98 -28.95
N SER A 192 -8.73 -21.34 -29.29
CA SER A 192 -9.08 -22.74 -29.50
C SER A 192 -8.26 -23.32 -30.64
N GLU A 193 -7.38 -24.28 -30.35
CA GLU A 193 -6.57 -25.02 -31.33
C GLU A 193 -7.43 -25.69 -32.43
N ASN A 194 -8.74 -25.85 -32.19
CA ASN A 194 -9.68 -26.51 -33.09
C ASN A 194 -10.44 -25.58 -34.06
N SER A 195 -10.08 -24.30 -34.15
CA SER A 195 -10.67 -23.42 -35.17
C SER A 195 -9.57 -22.81 -36.03
N ASN A 196 -9.69 -23.01 -37.35
CA ASN A 196 -9.00 -22.27 -38.42
C ASN A 196 -9.25 -20.74 -38.38
N THR A 197 -9.65 -20.18 -37.24
CA THR A 197 -9.84 -18.76 -36.99
C THR A 197 -8.47 -18.11 -36.88
N GLY A 198 -8.06 -17.45 -37.95
CA GLY A 198 -6.80 -16.71 -38.01
C GLY A 198 -6.66 -15.69 -36.88
N TYR A 199 -5.41 -15.33 -36.59
CA TYR A 199 -4.94 -14.38 -35.58
C TYR A 199 -5.76 -13.06 -35.52
N ASP A 200 -6.26 -12.58 -36.66
CA ASP A 200 -7.14 -11.40 -36.76
C ASP A 200 -8.50 -11.56 -36.05
N SER A 201 -9.00 -12.79 -35.93
CA SER A 201 -10.28 -13.10 -35.29
C SER A 201 -10.20 -12.95 -33.77
N LEU A 202 -9.10 -13.40 -33.14
CA LEU A 202 -8.90 -13.26 -31.69
C LEU A 202 -8.75 -11.80 -31.29
N GLN A 203 -8.00 -11.01 -32.08
CA GLN A 203 -7.86 -9.58 -31.85
C GLN A 203 -9.21 -8.86 -31.94
N LYS A 204 -10.04 -9.21 -32.92
CA LYS A 204 -11.40 -8.69 -33.04
C LYS A 204 -12.26 -9.07 -31.84
N THR A 205 -12.22 -10.33 -31.41
CA THR A 205 -12.96 -10.81 -30.23
C THR A 205 -12.52 -10.08 -28.96
N ALA A 206 -11.22 -9.92 -28.72
CA ALA A 206 -10.69 -9.19 -27.57
C ALA A 206 -11.13 -7.73 -27.59
N LYS A 207 -11.02 -7.05 -28.74
CA LYS A 207 -11.50 -5.68 -28.90
C LYS A 207 -12.99 -5.55 -28.57
N ASP A 208 -13.83 -6.40 -29.17
CA ASP A 208 -15.28 -6.38 -28.93
C ASP A 208 -15.61 -6.73 -27.46
N PHE A 209 -14.86 -7.62 -26.83
CA PHE A 209 -14.99 -7.97 -25.42
C PHE A 209 -14.75 -6.77 -24.50
N PHE A 210 -13.66 -6.04 -24.70
CA PHE A 210 -13.37 -4.85 -23.90
C PHE A 210 -14.35 -3.70 -24.17
N ILE A 211 -14.85 -3.56 -25.39
CA ILE A 211 -15.91 -2.59 -25.71
C ILE A 211 -17.22 -2.96 -24.98
N TYR A 212 -17.64 -4.23 -25.04
CA TYR A 212 -18.91 -4.66 -24.44
C TYR A 212 -18.89 -4.64 -22.91
N SER A 213 -17.73 -4.91 -22.29
CA SER A 213 -17.58 -4.90 -20.84
C SER A 213 -17.77 -3.52 -20.19
N GLN A 214 -17.68 -2.42 -20.96
CA GLN A 214 -17.98 -1.05 -20.49
C GLN A 214 -19.46 -0.81 -20.16
N SER A 215 -20.36 -1.53 -20.84
CA SER A 215 -21.79 -1.18 -20.86
C SER A 215 -22.61 -1.74 -19.70
N ALA A 216 -22.02 -2.58 -18.85
CA ALA A 216 -22.73 -3.26 -17.78
C ALA A 216 -22.46 -2.57 -16.43
N ASP A 217 -23.53 -2.08 -15.79
CA ASP A 217 -23.50 -1.74 -14.37
C ASP A 217 -23.51 -3.03 -13.56
N ARG A 218 -22.59 -3.15 -12.61
CA ARG A 218 -22.41 -4.32 -11.74
C ARG A 218 -22.33 -3.92 -10.27
N SER A 219 -22.57 -2.65 -9.96
CA SER A 219 -22.50 -2.10 -8.60
C SER A 219 -23.35 -2.89 -7.61
N MET A 220 -24.55 -3.31 -8.03
CA MET A 220 -25.45 -4.10 -7.19
C MET A 220 -24.90 -5.50 -6.94
N LEU A 221 -24.33 -6.17 -7.95
CA LEU A 221 -23.70 -7.49 -7.78
C LEU A 221 -22.55 -7.43 -6.76
N TYR A 222 -21.62 -6.47 -6.91
CA TYR A 222 -20.50 -6.34 -5.98
C TYR A 222 -20.96 -5.97 -4.57
N SER A 223 -21.90 -5.02 -4.44
CA SER A 223 -22.41 -4.60 -3.15
C SER A 223 -23.11 -5.74 -2.41
N ASN A 224 -23.90 -6.55 -3.11
CA ASN A 224 -24.55 -7.72 -2.54
C ASN A 224 -23.54 -8.83 -2.22
N GLY A 225 -22.51 -9.07 -3.04
CA GLY A 225 -21.48 -10.07 -2.75
C GLY A 225 -20.69 -9.76 -1.49
N ILE A 226 -20.23 -8.51 -1.35
CA ILE A 226 -19.55 -8.02 -0.15
C ILE A 226 -20.47 -8.09 1.08
N SER A 227 -21.75 -7.71 0.93
CA SER A 227 -22.73 -7.72 2.03
C SER A 227 -23.12 -9.14 2.45
N LEU A 228 -23.19 -10.08 1.49
CA LEU A 228 -23.44 -11.49 1.74
C LEU A 228 -22.33 -12.07 2.60
N TYR A 229 -21.08 -11.90 2.18
CA TYR A 229 -19.91 -12.36 2.95
C TYR A 229 -19.90 -11.79 4.37
N LYS A 230 -20.06 -10.48 4.52
CA LYS A 230 -20.15 -9.83 5.85
C LYS A 230 -21.23 -10.44 6.73
N THR A 231 -22.39 -10.73 6.14
CA THR A 231 -23.54 -11.29 6.85
C THR A 231 -23.28 -12.74 7.25
N LEU A 232 -22.79 -13.56 6.32
CA LEU A 232 -22.49 -14.97 6.55
C LEU A 232 -21.41 -15.14 7.61
N LEU A 233 -20.30 -14.39 7.53
CA LEU A 233 -19.21 -14.46 8.51
C LEU A 233 -19.72 -14.13 9.92
N LYS A 234 -20.51 -13.07 10.05
CA LYS A 234 -21.12 -12.70 11.34
C LYS A 234 -22.04 -13.79 11.88
N LEU A 235 -22.86 -14.38 11.02
CA LEU A 235 -23.77 -15.46 11.39
C LEU A 235 -23.01 -16.73 11.76
N ALA A 236 -21.98 -17.10 11.00
CA ALA A 236 -21.13 -18.27 11.22
C ALA A 236 -20.43 -18.18 12.57
N VAL A 237 -19.73 -17.07 12.86
CA VAL A 237 -19.11 -16.83 14.17
C VAL A 237 -20.14 -16.87 15.30
N THR A 238 -21.35 -16.34 15.08
CA THR A 238 -22.42 -16.39 16.09
C THR A 238 -22.93 -17.82 16.30
N ALA A 239 -23.12 -18.59 15.24
CA ALA A 239 -23.56 -19.98 15.29
C ALA A 239 -22.50 -20.86 15.97
N ARG A 240 -21.23 -20.68 15.61
CA ARG A 240 -20.10 -21.38 16.22
C ARG A 240 -20.02 -21.18 17.72
N ASN A 241 -20.24 -19.95 18.20
CA ASN A 241 -20.27 -19.66 19.64
C ASN A 241 -21.42 -20.36 20.39
N ASN A 242 -22.42 -20.90 19.68
CA ASN A 242 -23.56 -21.63 20.24
C ASN A 242 -23.61 -23.09 19.79
N ILE A 243 -22.49 -23.64 19.30
CA ILE A 243 -22.44 -24.95 18.62
C ILE A 243 -22.99 -26.10 19.49
N ASP A 244 -22.77 -26.07 20.81
CA ASP A 244 -23.20 -27.15 21.73
C ASP A 244 -24.73 -27.38 21.73
N ILE A 245 -25.50 -26.31 21.52
CA ILE A 245 -26.95 -26.38 21.40
C ILE A 245 -27.34 -27.02 20.05
N LEU A 246 -26.61 -26.66 19.00
CA LEU A 246 -26.90 -27.06 17.61
C LEU A 246 -26.57 -28.55 17.38
N LYS A 247 -25.44 -29.04 17.91
CA LYS A 247 -24.91 -30.40 17.64
C LYS A 247 -25.90 -31.53 17.93
N ASN A 248 -26.77 -31.37 18.92
CA ASN A 248 -27.70 -32.43 19.34
C ASN A 248 -29.05 -32.40 18.62
N ASN A 249 -29.38 -31.28 17.96
CA ASN A 249 -30.73 -31.00 17.50
C ASN A 249 -30.85 -30.91 15.97
N ILE A 250 -29.72 -30.81 15.27
CA ILE A 250 -29.68 -30.73 13.81
C ILE A 250 -29.21 -32.07 13.24
N LYS A 251 -29.90 -32.54 12.19
CA LYS A 251 -29.54 -33.72 11.42
C LYS A 251 -29.35 -33.34 9.97
N THR A 252 -28.32 -33.91 9.37
CA THR A 252 -27.95 -33.75 7.97
C THR A 252 -29.14 -33.99 7.07
N THR A 253 -29.52 -32.96 6.32
CA THR A 253 -30.66 -33.01 5.42
C THR A 253 -30.33 -32.22 4.15
N ILE A 254 -30.53 -32.87 3.00
CA ILE A 254 -30.27 -32.32 1.67
C ILE A 254 -31.58 -32.28 0.89
N ILE A 255 -31.89 -31.13 0.27
CA ILE A 255 -33.19 -30.87 -0.37
C ILE A 255 -32.98 -30.16 -1.71
N GLU A 256 -33.74 -30.56 -2.73
CA GLU A 256 -33.85 -29.81 -3.99
C GLU A 256 -34.90 -28.71 -3.87
N THR A 257 -34.55 -27.49 -4.30
CA THR A 257 -35.42 -26.33 -4.22
C THR A 257 -35.48 -25.59 -5.56
N PRO A 258 -36.43 -24.65 -5.77
CA PRO A 258 -36.41 -23.76 -6.94
C PRO A 258 -35.14 -22.88 -7.04
N TYR A 259 -34.35 -22.83 -5.97
CA TYR A 259 -33.09 -22.11 -5.90
C TYR A 259 -31.87 -23.00 -6.16
N GLY A 260 -32.07 -24.31 -6.34
CA GLY A 260 -31.02 -25.32 -6.44
C GLY A 260 -30.95 -26.19 -5.17
N LYS A 261 -29.98 -27.09 -5.15
CA LYS A 261 -29.77 -28.02 -4.03
C LYS A 261 -29.27 -27.28 -2.80
N VAL A 262 -29.89 -27.52 -1.64
CA VAL A 262 -29.48 -26.92 -0.36
C VAL A 262 -29.25 -28.00 0.69
N ALA A 263 -28.38 -27.72 1.64
CA ALA A 263 -28.08 -28.62 2.75
C ALA A 263 -28.02 -27.86 4.10
N LEU A 264 -28.54 -28.53 5.13
CA LEU A 264 -28.25 -28.25 6.53
C LEU A 264 -27.60 -29.50 7.12
N GLY A 265 -26.32 -29.38 7.46
CA GLY A 265 -25.46 -30.45 7.94
C GLY A 265 -25.59 -30.74 9.43
N GLY A 266 -25.22 -31.97 9.81
CA GLY A 266 -25.26 -32.44 11.19
C GLY A 266 -23.98 -32.09 11.94
N ALA A 267 -23.75 -32.80 13.06
CA ALA A 267 -22.51 -32.72 13.83
C ALA A 267 -21.60 -33.95 13.60
N GLY A 268 -21.81 -34.67 12.50
CA GLY A 268 -21.11 -35.90 12.21
C GLY A 268 -20.70 -35.94 10.76
N ASN A 269 -19.69 -36.76 10.47
CA ASN A 269 -19.00 -36.77 9.18
C ASN A 269 -19.93 -37.03 8.00
N ASP A 270 -20.19 -35.99 7.24
CA ASP A 270 -21.11 -35.91 6.13
C ASP A 270 -20.39 -35.85 4.78
N ARG A 271 -21.17 -36.05 3.71
CA ARG A 271 -20.65 -35.97 2.35
C ARG A 271 -21.60 -35.22 1.43
N TYR A 272 -21.13 -34.09 0.91
CA TYR A 272 -21.87 -33.19 0.04
C TYR A 272 -21.40 -33.35 -1.40
N GLU A 273 -22.19 -34.01 -2.26
CA GLU A 273 -21.85 -34.20 -3.68
C GLU A 273 -22.86 -33.51 -4.61
N GLY A 274 -22.36 -32.68 -5.54
CA GLY A 274 -23.13 -32.07 -6.62
C GLY A 274 -22.99 -30.55 -6.70
N ASP A 275 -23.98 -29.90 -7.32
CA ASP A 275 -24.06 -28.45 -7.44
C ASP A 275 -25.04 -27.89 -6.40
N PHE A 276 -24.49 -27.25 -5.36
CA PHE A 276 -25.25 -26.68 -4.26
C PHE A 276 -25.36 -25.16 -4.38
N THR A 277 -26.51 -24.64 -3.98
CA THR A 277 -26.74 -23.22 -3.79
C THR A 277 -26.34 -22.78 -2.39
N ALA A 278 -26.59 -23.63 -1.39
CA ALA A 278 -26.29 -23.33 0.00
C ALA A 278 -25.95 -24.61 0.76
N ILE A 279 -24.83 -24.59 1.47
CA ILE A 279 -24.50 -25.59 2.48
C ILE A 279 -24.22 -24.84 3.76
N LEU A 280 -24.92 -25.20 4.83
CA LEU A 280 -24.59 -24.81 6.19
C LEU A 280 -24.34 -26.09 6.96
N ASP A 281 -23.10 -26.36 7.32
CA ASP A 281 -22.71 -27.49 8.15
C ASP A 281 -22.47 -27.02 9.60
N ILE A 282 -22.69 -27.91 10.57
CA ILE A 282 -22.55 -27.62 12.00
C ILE A 282 -21.27 -28.25 12.56
N GLY A 283 -20.80 -29.34 11.97
CA GLY A 283 -19.45 -29.84 12.10
C GLY A 283 -19.32 -31.35 11.91
N GLY A 284 -18.10 -31.83 12.05
CA GLY A 284 -17.72 -33.21 11.71
C GLY A 284 -16.56 -33.16 10.71
N ASP A 285 -15.80 -34.24 10.54
CA ASP A 285 -14.76 -34.25 9.49
C ASP A 285 -15.42 -34.66 8.16
N ASP A 286 -15.79 -33.66 7.37
CA ASP A 286 -16.70 -33.74 6.25
C ASP A 286 -16.00 -33.78 4.90
N LYS A 287 -16.77 -34.16 3.88
CA LYS A 287 -16.29 -34.16 2.49
C LYS A 287 -17.21 -33.42 1.53
N TYR A 288 -16.73 -32.32 0.99
CA TYR A 288 -17.40 -31.50 0.00
C TYR A 288 -16.87 -31.81 -1.39
N ILE A 289 -17.69 -32.37 -2.27
CA ILE A 289 -17.37 -32.66 -3.68
C ILE A 289 -18.29 -31.81 -4.54
N ILE A 290 -17.84 -30.58 -4.79
CA ILE A 290 -18.64 -29.50 -5.35
C ILE A 290 -18.38 -29.39 -6.84
N THR A 291 -19.47 -29.33 -7.60
CA THR A 291 -19.45 -29.15 -9.06
C THR A 291 -20.26 -27.92 -9.44
N SER A 292 -19.91 -27.25 -10.53
CA SER A 292 -20.67 -26.08 -11.02
C SER A 292 -21.46 -26.44 -12.28
N SER A 293 -22.80 -26.43 -12.20
CA SER A 293 -23.63 -26.58 -13.40
C SER A 293 -23.62 -25.29 -14.24
N GLY A 294 -23.08 -25.36 -15.46
CA GLY A 294 -23.07 -24.24 -16.41
C GLY A 294 -21.78 -23.44 -16.50
N ASN A 295 -20.63 -24.01 -16.12
CA ASN A 295 -19.29 -23.44 -16.34
C ASN A 295 -19.13 -21.98 -15.86
N GLY A 296 -19.70 -21.64 -14.70
CA GLY A 296 -19.64 -20.27 -14.15
C GLY A 296 -20.51 -19.24 -14.86
N ASN A 297 -21.33 -19.61 -15.85
CA ASN A 297 -22.13 -18.64 -16.61
C ASN A 297 -23.49 -18.31 -15.98
N LYS A 298 -23.84 -18.93 -14.85
CA LYS A 298 -25.05 -18.61 -14.10
C LYS A 298 -24.76 -17.50 -13.10
N SER A 299 -25.49 -16.40 -13.23
CA SER A 299 -25.39 -15.26 -12.32
C SER A 299 -26.18 -15.56 -11.04
N GLU A 300 -25.62 -16.40 -10.19
CA GLU A 300 -26.22 -16.90 -8.95
C GLU A 300 -25.41 -16.45 -7.73
N ALA A 301 -26.07 -16.46 -6.57
CA ALA A 301 -25.43 -16.31 -5.28
C ALA A 301 -25.41 -17.67 -4.58
N LYS A 302 -24.22 -18.13 -4.19
CA LYS A 302 -24.00 -19.43 -3.55
C LYS A 302 -23.17 -19.25 -2.29
N PHE A 303 -23.34 -20.16 -1.32
CA PHE A 303 -22.42 -20.23 -0.19
C PHE A 303 -22.20 -21.65 0.34
N ILE A 304 -21.06 -21.81 0.99
CA ILE A 304 -20.74 -22.91 1.90
C ILE A 304 -20.29 -22.27 3.21
N VAL A 305 -20.88 -22.69 4.32
CA VAL A 305 -20.42 -22.34 5.66
C VAL A 305 -20.28 -23.63 6.43
N ASP A 306 -19.06 -23.96 6.84
CA ASP A 306 -18.79 -24.95 7.89
C ASP A 306 -18.46 -24.23 9.20
N LEU A 307 -18.69 -24.90 10.33
CA LEU A 307 -18.43 -24.34 11.65
C LEU A 307 -17.32 -25.08 12.42
N SER A 308 -17.07 -26.35 12.18
CA SER A 308 -15.98 -27.08 12.84
C SER A 308 -15.73 -28.45 12.19
N GLY A 309 -14.49 -28.83 11.98
CA GLY A 309 -14.17 -30.17 11.48
C GLY A 309 -12.81 -30.17 10.82
N ASN A 310 -12.23 -31.33 10.50
CA ASN A 310 -11.08 -31.36 9.58
C ASN A 310 -11.58 -31.87 8.23
N ASP A 311 -11.81 -30.95 7.33
CA ASP A 311 -12.66 -31.12 6.16
C ASP A 311 -11.87 -31.23 4.87
N ILE A 312 -12.50 -31.90 3.90
CA ILE A 312 -11.94 -32.06 2.56
C ILE A 312 -12.88 -31.41 1.56
N TYR A 313 -12.43 -30.28 1.01
CA TYR A 313 -13.09 -29.52 -0.04
C TYR A 313 -12.48 -29.84 -1.41
N GLN A 314 -13.27 -30.48 -2.27
CA GLN A 314 -12.91 -30.87 -3.64
C GLN A 314 -13.84 -30.21 -4.64
N GLY A 315 -13.27 -29.38 -5.51
CA GLY A 315 -14.00 -28.53 -6.45
C GLY A 315 -13.63 -28.75 -7.91
N THR A 316 -14.56 -28.42 -8.81
CA THR A 316 -14.29 -28.22 -10.25
C THR A 316 -14.18 -26.73 -10.57
N ASP A 317 -14.06 -26.37 -11.86
CA ASP A 317 -14.10 -24.98 -12.32
C ASP A 317 -15.25 -24.17 -11.68
N TYR A 318 -14.98 -22.95 -11.21
CA TYR A 318 -15.97 -22.04 -10.58
C TYR A 318 -16.64 -22.55 -9.30
N THR A 319 -15.91 -23.27 -8.46
CA THR A 319 -16.40 -23.76 -7.16
C THR A 319 -15.52 -23.24 -6.01
N LEU A 320 -15.90 -23.58 -4.77
CA LEU A 320 -15.17 -23.23 -3.54
C LEU A 320 -14.80 -21.75 -3.46
N GLY A 321 -15.80 -20.87 -3.42
CA GLY A 321 -15.60 -19.42 -3.46
C GLY A 321 -15.23 -18.86 -4.85
N GLY A 322 -15.14 -19.68 -5.89
CA GLY A 322 -14.98 -19.22 -7.28
C GLY A 322 -16.30 -18.79 -7.93
N ALA A 323 -16.31 -17.64 -8.62
CA ALA A 323 -17.49 -17.12 -9.31
C ALA A 323 -17.14 -16.37 -10.61
N ALA A 324 -17.89 -16.67 -11.67
CA ALA A 324 -17.96 -15.83 -12.87
C ALA A 324 -19.37 -15.20 -12.97
N PHE A 325 -19.46 -13.88 -13.13
CA PHE A 325 -20.73 -13.13 -13.23
C PHE A 325 -21.73 -13.36 -12.09
N GLY A 326 -21.28 -13.87 -10.94
CA GLY A 326 -22.09 -14.27 -9.79
C GLY A 326 -21.39 -13.97 -8.47
N ILE A 327 -21.91 -14.54 -7.39
CA ILE A 327 -21.39 -14.43 -6.03
C ILE A 327 -21.19 -15.85 -5.49
N ASN A 328 -20.01 -16.16 -4.97
CA ASN A 328 -19.75 -17.42 -4.29
C ASN A 328 -18.88 -17.17 -3.05
N VAL A 329 -19.36 -17.62 -1.89
CA VAL A 329 -18.70 -17.39 -0.60
C VAL A 329 -18.52 -18.72 0.11
N LEU A 330 -17.28 -19.10 0.41
CA LEU A 330 -16.96 -20.20 1.31
C LEU A 330 -16.43 -19.62 2.62
N ILE A 331 -16.94 -20.08 3.76
CA ILE A 331 -16.41 -19.76 5.08
C ILE A 331 -16.24 -21.07 5.85
N ASP A 332 -15.01 -21.35 6.24
CA ASP A 332 -14.70 -22.31 7.30
C ASP A 332 -14.36 -21.53 8.58
N ILE A 333 -14.67 -22.10 9.74
CA ILE A 333 -14.45 -21.43 11.02
C ILE A 333 -13.34 -22.09 11.85
N GLU A 334 -13.20 -23.41 11.82
CA GLU A 334 -12.26 -24.14 12.66
C GLU A 334 -11.99 -25.51 12.06
N GLY A 335 -10.73 -25.80 11.76
CA GLY A 335 -10.38 -27.09 11.20
C GLY A 335 -8.93 -27.19 10.83
N ASN A 336 -8.46 -28.36 10.43
CA ASN A 336 -7.24 -28.45 9.64
C ASN A 336 -7.67 -29.05 8.30
N ASP A 337 -7.84 -28.19 7.32
CA ASP A 337 -8.66 -28.43 6.15
C ASP A 337 -7.83 -28.56 4.88
N SER A 338 -8.43 -29.18 3.88
CA SER A 338 -7.83 -29.36 2.56
C SER A 338 -8.75 -28.87 1.46
N TYR A 339 -8.33 -27.82 0.77
CA TYR A 339 -9.01 -27.19 -0.35
C TYR A 339 -8.32 -27.52 -1.66
N SER A 340 -8.98 -28.26 -2.54
CA SER A 340 -8.44 -28.61 -3.85
C SER A 340 -9.46 -28.36 -4.95
N SER A 341 -9.11 -27.56 -5.95
CA SER A 341 -10.02 -27.27 -7.05
C SER A 341 -9.32 -26.91 -8.36
N ASP A 342 -10.07 -26.99 -9.46
CA ASP A 342 -9.59 -26.69 -10.81
C ASP A 342 -9.42 -25.17 -11.04
N ASN A 343 -9.88 -24.66 -12.19
CA ASN A 343 -9.61 -23.29 -12.62
C ASN A 343 -10.69 -22.33 -12.11
N PHE A 344 -10.37 -21.04 -11.97
CA PHE A 344 -11.36 -20.03 -11.59
C PHE A 344 -12.05 -20.36 -10.25
N SER A 345 -11.30 -20.84 -9.26
CA SER A 345 -11.82 -21.35 -7.98
C SER A 345 -11.09 -20.76 -6.77
N LEU A 346 -11.36 -21.24 -5.56
CA LEU A 346 -10.65 -20.82 -4.32
C LEU A 346 -10.62 -19.29 -4.16
N GLY A 347 -11.81 -18.69 -4.05
CA GLY A 347 -11.94 -17.23 -3.91
C GLY A 347 -11.75 -16.43 -5.20
N CYS A 348 -11.86 -17.04 -6.38
CA CYS A 348 -11.72 -16.31 -7.66
C CYS A 348 -12.97 -15.51 -8.07
N GLY A 349 -12.80 -14.25 -8.50
CA GLY A 349 -13.89 -13.39 -8.98
C GLY A 349 -13.71 -12.83 -10.39
N VAL A 350 -14.47 -13.36 -11.37
CA VAL A 350 -14.49 -12.84 -12.75
C VAL A 350 -15.83 -12.18 -13.07
N PHE A 351 -15.87 -10.86 -13.29
CA PHE A 351 -17.13 -10.10 -13.39
C PHE A 351 -18.09 -10.32 -12.20
N GLY A 352 -17.58 -10.79 -11.07
CA GLY A 352 -18.34 -11.25 -9.92
C GLY A 352 -17.54 -11.11 -8.64
N VAL A 353 -18.03 -11.75 -7.58
CA VAL A 353 -17.41 -11.77 -6.25
C VAL A 353 -17.16 -13.22 -5.86
N GLY A 354 -15.89 -13.57 -5.72
CA GLY A 354 -15.47 -14.86 -5.19
C GLY A 354 -14.72 -14.66 -3.88
N ILE A 355 -15.12 -15.38 -2.83
CA ILE A 355 -14.53 -15.26 -1.50
C ILE A 355 -14.38 -16.66 -0.90
N LEU A 356 -13.19 -16.95 -0.40
CA LEU A 356 -12.90 -18.05 0.52
C LEU A 356 -12.35 -17.43 1.80
N HIS A 357 -12.86 -17.84 2.96
CA HIS A 357 -12.35 -17.42 4.25
C HIS A 357 -12.22 -18.63 5.17
N ASP A 358 -10.99 -19.02 5.46
CA ASP A 358 -10.67 -19.89 6.60
C ASP A 358 -10.30 -19.03 7.81
N VAL A 359 -10.83 -19.38 8.98
CA VAL A 359 -10.63 -18.58 10.19
C VAL A 359 -9.56 -19.16 11.10
N SER A 360 -9.30 -20.46 11.09
CA SER A 360 -8.23 -21.04 11.89
C SER A 360 -7.99 -22.49 11.52
N GLY A 361 -6.73 -22.85 11.37
CA GLY A 361 -6.34 -24.22 11.11
C GLY A 361 -4.87 -24.42 10.91
N ASP A 362 -4.47 -25.57 10.39
CA ASP A 362 -3.24 -25.68 9.61
C ASP A 362 -3.69 -26.29 8.27
N ASP A 363 -3.76 -25.47 7.23
CA ASP A 363 -4.60 -25.70 6.06
C ASP A 363 -3.79 -25.87 4.77
N ASN A 364 -4.40 -26.55 3.80
CA ASN A 364 -3.78 -26.80 2.50
C ASN A 364 -4.68 -26.31 1.37
N TYR A 365 -4.16 -25.40 0.56
CA TYR A 365 -4.83 -24.85 -0.62
C TYR A 365 -4.13 -25.30 -1.89
N THR A 366 -4.88 -25.90 -2.82
CA THR A 366 -4.36 -26.39 -4.09
C THR A 366 -5.24 -25.96 -5.26
N GLY A 367 -4.79 -24.97 -6.02
CA GLY A 367 -5.47 -24.45 -7.21
C GLY A 367 -4.75 -24.72 -8.54
N LYS A 368 -5.51 -24.67 -9.65
CA LYS A 368 -4.92 -24.65 -11.01
C LYS A 368 -4.61 -23.23 -11.49
N ILE A 369 -5.42 -22.68 -12.40
CA ILE A 369 -5.23 -21.31 -12.91
C ILE A 369 -6.40 -20.42 -12.54
N MET A 370 -6.14 -19.14 -12.34
CA MET A 370 -7.12 -18.17 -11.86
C MET A 370 -7.75 -18.61 -10.53
N SER A 371 -6.94 -19.00 -9.54
CA SER A 371 -7.43 -19.46 -8.23
C SER A 371 -6.70 -18.76 -7.07
N GLU A 372 -7.02 -19.08 -5.82
CA GLU A 372 -6.39 -18.53 -4.60
C GLU A 372 -6.47 -16.99 -4.57
N GLY A 373 -7.70 -16.49 -4.68
CA GLY A 373 -8.02 -15.06 -4.66
C GLY A 373 -7.82 -14.31 -5.98
N ALA A 374 -7.71 -14.99 -7.14
CA ALA A 374 -7.55 -14.31 -8.43
C ALA A 374 -8.80 -13.51 -8.89
N SER A 375 -8.63 -12.47 -9.70
CA SER A 375 -9.77 -11.67 -10.18
C SER A 375 -9.60 -11.03 -11.57
N SER A 376 -10.73 -10.73 -12.21
CA SER A 376 -10.81 -9.89 -13.42
C SER A 376 -12.18 -9.23 -13.51
N PHE A 377 -12.24 -7.91 -13.62
CA PHE A 377 -13.47 -7.12 -13.54
C PHE A 377 -14.33 -7.50 -12.31
N GLY A 378 -13.71 -7.90 -11.21
CA GLY A 378 -14.39 -8.50 -10.08
C GLY A 378 -13.53 -8.45 -8.82
N LEU A 379 -14.03 -9.10 -7.78
CA LEU A 379 -13.36 -9.21 -6.48
C LEU A 379 -13.04 -10.67 -6.25
N GLY A 380 -11.76 -11.00 -6.08
CA GLY A 380 -11.31 -12.33 -5.68
C GLY A 380 -10.59 -12.24 -4.34
N LEU A 381 -11.06 -12.94 -3.31
CA LEU A 381 -10.50 -12.84 -1.98
C LEU A 381 -10.29 -14.23 -1.40
N LEU A 382 -9.10 -14.47 -0.86
CA LEU A 382 -8.80 -15.59 0.01
C LEU A 382 -8.28 -15.01 1.32
N PHE A 383 -8.93 -15.36 2.42
CA PHE A 383 -8.51 -15.00 3.77
C PHE A 383 -8.18 -16.26 4.54
N ASP A 384 -7.02 -16.27 5.17
CA ASP A 384 -6.67 -17.13 6.28
C ASP A 384 -6.29 -16.22 7.46
N ASN A 385 -6.76 -16.53 8.67
CA ASN A 385 -6.47 -15.69 9.83
C ASN A 385 -5.40 -16.28 10.75
N SER A 386 -5.16 -17.59 10.72
CA SER A 386 -4.16 -18.23 11.56
C SER A 386 -3.94 -19.69 11.19
N GLY A 387 -2.68 -20.07 11.09
CA GLY A 387 -2.32 -21.46 10.91
C GLY A 387 -0.84 -21.67 10.60
N ASN A 388 -0.49 -22.79 10.00
CA ASN A 388 0.78 -22.94 9.29
C ASN A 388 0.44 -23.55 7.95
N ASP A 389 0.24 -22.70 6.96
CA ASP A 389 -0.60 -23.03 5.81
C ASP A 389 0.25 -23.24 4.55
N GLU A 390 -0.24 -24.12 3.67
CA GLU A 390 0.40 -24.42 2.39
C GLU A 390 -0.49 -24.01 1.22
N TYR A 391 0.03 -23.12 0.37
CA TYR A 391 -0.63 -22.63 -0.83
C TYR A 391 0.12 -23.10 -2.07
N ASP A 392 -0.41 -24.07 -2.80
CA ASP A 392 0.15 -24.58 -4.05
C ASP A 392 -0.74 -24.27 -5.25
N ILE A 393 -0.20 -23.47 -6.17
CA ILE A 393 -0.89 -23.17 -7.42
C ILE A 393 -0.05 -23.52 -8.64
N SER A 394 -0.74 -23.95 -9.72
CA SER A 394 -0.09 -24.07 -11.02
C SER A 394 0.42 -22.72 -11.53
N SER A 395 -0.47 -21.75 -11.75
CA SER A 395 -0.10 -20.38 -12.18
C SER A 395 -1.32 -19.46 -12.08
N PHE A 396 -1.17 -18.16 -12.25
CA PHE A 396 -2.25 -17.17 -12.26
C PHE A 396 -3.10 -17.20 -10.99
N GLY A 397 -2.56 -16.84 -9.83
CA GLY A 397 -3.34 -16.79 -8.59
C GLY A 397 -2.59 -16.20 -7.42
N GLN A 398 -2.89 -16.64 -6.19
CA GLN A 398 -2.30 -16.11 -4.96
C GLN A 398 -2.33 -14.58 -4.95
N GLY A 399 -3.53 -14.02 -5.07
CA GLY A 399 -3.73 -12.57 -5.15
C GLY A 399 -3.55 -11.94 -6.54
N LEU A 400 -3.74 -12.68 -7.65
CA LEU A 400 -3.65 -12.13 -9.02
C LEU A 400 -4.83 -11.22 -9.42
N ALA A 401 -4.55 -9.99 -9.85
CA ALA A 401 -5.54 -9.08 -10.44
C ALA A 401 -5.28 -8.84 -11.93
N LEU A 402 -6.18 -9.33 -12.77
CA LEU A 402 -6.24 -8.94 -14.17
C LEU A 402 -7.00 -7.62 -14.36
N SER A 403 -7.54 -7.39 -15.55
CA SER A 403 -8.22 -6.16 -15.94
C SER A 403 -9.28 -5.69 -14.95
N LYS A 404 -9.08 -4.52 -14.33
CA LYS A 404 -10.00 -3.94 -13.31
C LYS A 404 -10.38 -4.93 -12.19
N GLY A 405 -9.52 -5.88 -11.86
CA GLY A 405 -9.70 -6.79 -10.73
C GLY A 405 -9.21 -6.17 -9.43
N PHE A 406 -9.83 -6.54 -8.32
CA PHE A 406 -9.20 -6.43 -7.01
C PHE A 406 -9.05 -7.84 -6.44
N SER A 407 -7.82 -8.21 -6.14
CA SER A 407 -7.49 -9.50 -5.56
C SER A 407 -6.65 -9.36 -4.31
N ALA A 408 -6.95 -10.18 -3.31
CA ALA A 408 -6.12 -10.33 -2.14
C ALA A 408 -6.09 -11.79 -1.71
N LEU A 409 -4.89 -12.33 -1.53
CA LEU A 409 -4.64 -13.43 -0.59
C LEU A 409 -4.12 -12.77 0.68
N VAL A 410 -4.79 -13.01 1.80
CA VAL A 410 -4.44 -12.45 3.10
C VAL A 410 -4.24 -13.58 4.07
N ASP A 411 -3.03 -13.70 4.59
CA ASP A 411 -2.69 -14.52 5.74
C ASP A 411 -2.22 -13.59 6.86
N ASN A 412 -2.51 -13.92 8.11
CA ASN A 412 -2.32 -13.00 9.23
C ASN A 412 -1.37 -13.52 10.31
N PHE A 413 -1.26 -14.84 10.48
CA PHE A 413 -0.41 -15.43 11.50
C PHE A 413 -0.06 -16.86 11.14
N GLY A 414 1.23 -17.16 11.00
CA GLY A 414 1.59 -18.54 10.76
C GLY A 414 3.04 -18.79 10.47
N LYS A 415 3.31 -19.91 9.84
CA LYS A 415 4.61 -20.19 9.23
C LYS A 415 4.34 -20.87 7.91
N ASP A 416 4.13 -20.05 6.90
CA ASP A 416 3.36 -20.43 5.75
C ASP A 416 4.27 -20.66 4.54
N SER A 417 3.75 -21.39 3.57
CA SER A 417 4.48 -21.78 2.37
C SER A 417 3.66 -21.50 1.13
N TYR A 418 4.19 -20.62 0.28
CA TYR A 418 3.56 -20.21 -0.96
C TYR A 418 4.34 -20.74 -2.15
N HIS A 419 3.74 -21.65 -2.90
CA HIS A 419 4.36 -22.31 -4.04
C HIS A 419 3.59 -22.03 -5.33
N SER A 420 4.30 -21.56 -6.35
CA SER A 420 3.79 -21.48 -7.72
C SER A 420 4.84 -21.98 -8.71
N LEU A 421 4.52 -23.04 -9.45
CA LEU A 421 5.39 -23.79 -10.40
C LEU A 421 6.83 -23.27 -10.50
N PHE A 422 7.71 -23.77 -9.63
CA PHE A 422 9.11 -23.34 -9.52
C PHE A 422 10.09 -24.48 -9.87
N TYR A 423 11.04 -24.21 -10.77
CA TYR A 423 12.12 -25.15 -11.12
C TYR A 423 13.46 -24.42 -11.26
N ILE A 424 14.49 -24.94 -10.57
CA ILE A 424 15.85 -24.37 -10.47
C ILE A 424 16.71 -24.63 -11.74
N ASN A 425 16.28 -25.52 -12.66
CA ASN A 425 17.14 -25.98 -13.76
C ASN A 425 17.03 -25.11 -15.04
N PRO A 426 18.10 -24.41 -15.46
CA PRO A 426 18.12 -23.60 -16.70
C PRO A 426 17.90 -24.40 -17.99
N GLU A 427 18.14 -25.72 -17.98
CA GLU A 427 17.90 -26.60 -19.13
C GLU A 427 16.42 -26.98 -19.29
N LYS A 428 15.57 -26.69 -18.29
CA LYS A 428 14.11 -26.89 -18.35
C LYS A 428 13.40 -25.57 -18.68
N LYS A 429 12.27 -25.64 -19.39
CA LYS A 429 11.43 -24.46 -19.68
C LYS A 429 11.04 -23.78 -18.37
N GLN A 430 11.36 -22.49 -18.23
CA GLN A 430 10.89 -21.67 -17.11
C GLN A 430 9.37 -21.46 -17.24
N TYR A 431 8.63 -21.60 -16.14
CA TYR A 431 7.18 -21.48 -16.13
C TYR A 431 6.74 -20.08 -15.72
N LEU A 432 5.71 -19.55 -16.40
CA LEU A 432 5.03 -18.32 -15.99
C LEU A 432 4.20 -18.62 -14.74
N SER A 433 4.52 -17.94 -13.65
CA SER A 433 3.81 -18.04 -12.38
C SER A 433 2.61 -17.08 -12.36
N PHE A 434 2.81 -15.76 -12.52
CA PHE A 434 1.74 -14.77 -12.29
C PHE A 434 1.02 -14.97 -10.96
N ALA A 435 1.78 -15.23 -9.89
CA ALA A 435 1.26 -15.48 -8.56
C ALA A 435 2.00 -14.66 -7.49
N GLN A 436 1.41 -14.60 -6.29
CA GLN A 436 1.94 -13.90 -5.12
C GLN A 436 1.90 -12.38 -5.30
N GLY A 437 0.67 -11.84 -5.32
CA GLY A 437 0.45 -10.38 -5.34
C GLY A 437 0.76 -9.74 -6.67
N VAL A 438 0.16 -10.26 -7.75
CA VAL A 438 0.49 -9.85 -9.13
C VAL A 438 -0.65 -9.06 -9.76
N SER A 439 -0.34 -8.11 -10.63
CA SER A 439 -1.36 -7.48 -11.48
C SER A 439 -0.96 -7.30 -12.94
N VAL A 440 -1.88 -7.66 -13.85
CA VAL A 440 -1.65 -7.69 -15.29
C VAL A 440 -2.81 -7.06 -16.07
N GLY A 441 -2.53 -6.00 -16.81
CA GLY A 441 -3.45 -5.44 -17.79
C GLY A 441 -3.43 -6.12 -19.15
N PHE A 442 -4.41 -5.77 -19.98
CA PHE A 442 -4.55 -6.31 -21.33
C PHE A 442 -4.19 -5.24 -22.35
N TYR A 443 -3.01 -5.36 -22.97
CA TYR A 443 -2.54 -4.45 -24.00
C TYR A 443 -3.39 -4.57 -25.29
N PRO A 444 -3.80 -3.47 -25.95
CA PRO A 444 -3.83 -2.08 -25.46
C PRO A 444 -5.15 -1.71 -24.75
N TYR A 445 -6.08 -2.66 -24.61
CA TYR A 445 -7.49 -2.41 -24.34
C TYR A 445 -7.87 -2.09 -22.89
N SER A 446 -7.14 -2.57 -21.89
CA SER A 446 -7.49 -2.41 -20.47
C SER A 446 -6.26 -2.30 -19.59
N SER A 447 -6.30 -1.40 -18.60
CA SER A 447 -5.39 -1.51 -17.47
C SER A 447 -5.64 -2.81 -16.69
N GLY A 448 -4.64 -3.21 -15.91
CA GLY A 448 -4.76 -4.20 -14.85
C GLY A 448 -5.61 -3.69 -13.69
N GLY A 449 -5.40 -4.29 -12.54
CA GLY A 449 -6.13 -4.05 -11.31
C GLY A 449 -5.18 -3.79 -10.14
N ILE A 450 -5.60 -4.23 -8.95
CA ILE A 450 -4.81 -4.20 -7.72
C ILE A 450 -4.74 -5.64 -7.22
N GLY A 451 -3.55 -6.24 -7.26
CA GLY A 451 -3.34 -7.62 -6.83
C GLY A 451 -2.36 -7.70 -5.68
N LEU A 452 -2.81 -8.31 -4.58
CA LEU A 452 -2.12 -8.29 -3.29
C LEU A 452 -1.92 -9.70 -2.74
N LEU A 453 -0.72 -9.97 -2.26
CA LEU A 453 -0.48 -10.96 -1.22
C LEU A 453 -0.08 -10.19 0.03
N VAL A 454 -0.83 -10.40 1.12
CA VAL A 454 -0.63 -9.70 2.39
C VAL A 454 -0.42 -10.74 3.46
N GLU A 455 0.77 -10.75 4.05
CA GLU A 455 1.15 -11.61 5.17
C GLU A 455 1.24 -10.75 6.46
N GLY A 456 0.90 -11.35 7.60
CA GLY A 456 0.90 -10.72 8.91
C GLY A 456 2.11 -11.04 9.81
N ARG A 457 2.27 -12.24 10.32
CA ARG A 457 3.40 -12.56 11.20
C ARG A 457 3.75 -14.03 11.02
N GLY A 458 4.95 -14.28 10.52
CA GLY A 458 5.42 -15.65 10.37
C GLY A 458 6.91 -15.77 10.15
N ASN A 459 7.35 -16.91 9.62
CA ASN A 459 8.70 -17.09 9.08
C ASN A 459 8.51 -17.90 7.79
N ASP A 460 8.23 -17.19 6.73
CA ASP A 460 7.45 -17.70 5.61
C ASP A 460 8.34 -18.02 4.41
N ASN A 461 7.83 -18.91 3.55
CA ASN A 461 8.58 -19.40 2.40
C ASN A 461 7.82 -19.09 1.11
N TYR A 462 8.36 -18.17 0.32
CA TYR A 462 7.80 -17.77 -0.96
C TYR A 462 8.60 -18.35 -2.12
N ARG A 463 8.00 -19.23 -2.90
CA ARG A 463 8.58 -19.81 -4.11
C ARG A 463 7.73 -19.52 -5.34
N ALA A 464 8.29 -18.78 -6.29
CA ALA A 464 7.58 -18.44 -7.53
C ALA A 464 8.42 -18.62 -8.79
N GLY A 465 7.77 -19.09 -9.86
CA GLY A 465 8.32 -19.05 -11.21
C GLY A 465 8.53 -17.63 -11.75
N VAL A 466 8.27 -17.44 -13.04
CA VAL A 466 8.47 -16.16 -13.73
C VAL A 466 7.28 -15.22 -13.49
N CYS A 467 7.52 -13.92 -13.28
CA CYS A 467 6.48 -12.92 -13.05
C CYS A 467 5.67 -13.15 -11.75
N GLY A 468 6.33 -13.36 -10.62
CA GLY A 468 5.69 -13.54 -9.30
C GLY A 468 6.11 -12.51 -8.27
N GLN A 469 5.65 -12.64 -7.02
CA GLN A 469 6.11 -11.86 -5.86
C GLN A 469 6.05 -10.34 -6.09
N GLY A 470 4.85 -9.78 -6.18
CA GLY A 470 4.67 -8.33 -6.33
C GLY A 470 4.84 -7.81 -7.76
N PHE A 471 4.59 -8.64 -8.79
CA PHE A 471 4.83 -8.26 -10.18
C PHE A 471 3.73 -7.37 -10.79
N GLY A 472 4.13 -6.33 -11.53
CA GLY A 472 3.20 -5.42 -12.23
C GLY A 472 3.38 -5.37 -13.76
N TYR A 473 2.29 -5.47 -14.52
CA TYR A 473 2.31 -5.35 -15.99
C TYR A 473 1.12 -4.55 -16.54
N TRP A 474 1.39 -3.63 -17.48
CA TRP A 474 0.37 -2.89 -18.24
C TRP A 474 -0.72 -2.22 -17.39
N PHE A 475 -0.34 -1.16 -16.69
CA PHE A 475 -1.18 -0.46 -15.71
C PHE A 475 -1.78 -1.45 -14.71
N GLY A 476 -0.97 -2.34 -14.16
CA GLY A 476 -1.32 -3.21 -13.04
C GLY A 476 -0.50 -2.81 -11.81
N LEU A 477 -1.15 -2.80 -10.64
CA LEU A 477 -0.50 -2.64 -9.33
C LEU A 477 -0.43 -4.01 -8.66
N GLY A 478 0.74 -4.67 -8.76
CA GLY A 478 1.03 -5.91 -8.04
C GLY A 478 1.83 -5.61 -6.79
N ALA A 479 1.45 -6.18 -5.65
CA ALA A 479 2.23 -6.08 -4.43
C ALA A 479 2.24 -7.34 -3.56
N LEU A 480 3.41 -7.67 -3.03
CA LEU A 480 3.59 -8.55 -1.89
C LEU A 480 3.94 -7.66 -0.68
N TYR A 481 3.17 -7.80 0.40
CA TYR A 481 3.35 -7.04 1.63
C TYR A 481 3.48 -7.99 2.81
N ASP A 482 4.67 -8.05 3.40
CA ASP A 482 5.00 -8.82 4.58
C ASP A 482 5.29 -7.87 5.76
N ILE A 483 4.79 -8.20 6.95
CA ILE A 483 4.89 -7.33 8.13
C ILE A 483 6.05 -7.69 9.05
N ASN A 484 6.39 -8.97 9.19
CA ASN A 484 7.39 -9.42 10.14
C ASN A 484 7.66 -10.92 10.03
N GLY A 485 8.92 -11.28 9.89
CA GLY A 485 9.35 -12.66 9.97
C GLY A 485 10.85 -12.86 9.80
N TYR A 486 11.24 -14.07 9.43
CA TYR A 486 12.58 -14.41 8.94
C TYR A 486 12.35 -15.18 7.66
N ASP A 487 12.18 -14.45 6.58
CA ASP A 487 11.44 -14.92 5.43
C ASP A 487 12.38 -15.29 4.29
N ASN A 488 11.96 -16.26 3.48
CA ASN A 488 12.74 -16.72 2.34
C ASN A 488 11.95 -16.56 1.04
N TYR A 489 12.41 -15.61 0.22
CA TYR A 489 11.90 -15.30 -1.10
C TYR A 489 12.79 -15.92 -2.17
N GLU A 490 12.28 -16.91 -2.86
CA GLU A 490 12.96 -17.60 -3.95
C GLU A 490 12.15 -17.49 -5.24
N SER A 491 12.77 -16.98 -6.31
CA SER A 491 12.08 -16.78 -7.58
C SER A 491 12.91 -17.09 -8.83
N ASN A 492 12.24 -17.26 -9.97
CA ASN A 492 12.90 -17.09 -11.28
C ASN A 492 12.96 -15.59 -11.64
N GLN A 493 12.88 -15.26 -12.92
CA GLN A 493 12.91 -13.88 -13.40
C GLN A 493 11.57 -13.14 -13.28
N TYR A 494 11.65 -11.82 -13.35
CA TYR A 494 10.59 -10.83 -13.27
C TYR A 494 9.78 -10.89 -11.98
N SER A 495 10.45 -11.09 -10.85
CA SER A 495 9.81 -11.23 -9.55
C SER A 495 10.40 -10.28 -8.51
N GLN A 496 9.90 -10.34 -7.28
CA GLN A 496 10.37 -9.55 -6.13
C GLN A 496 10.19 -8.05 -6.36
N GLY A 497 8.95 -7.63 -6.62
CA GLY A 497 8.56 -6.24 -6.84
C GLY A 497 8.90 -5.71 -8.24
N ALA A 498 9.14 -6.58 -9.22
CA ALA A 498 9.49 -6.20 -10.60
C ALA A 498 8.28 -5.72 -11.43
N SER A 499 8.51 -4.96 -12.49
CA SER A 499 7.44 -4.47 -13.38
C SER A 499 7.86 -4.16 -14.82
N PHE A 500 6.90 -4.25 -15.75
CA PHE A 500 7.10 -4.03 -17.19
C PHE A 500 5.94 -3.27 -17.83
N ASN A 501 6.25 -2.56 -18.93
CA ASN A 501 5.29 -1.95 -19.83
C ASN A 501 4.21 -1.14 -19.09
N SER A 502 4.58 -0.05 -18.42
CA SER A 502 3.67 0.75 -17.60
C SER A 502 3.08 0.00 -16.40
N GLY A 503 3.82 -0.95 -15.83
CA GLY A 503 3.44 -1.68 -14.63
C GLY A 503 3.92 -1.01 -13.34
N ILE A 504 3.30 -1.34 -12.22
CA ILE A 504 3.74 -0.98 -10.87
C ILE A 504 3.91 -2.27 -10.07
N GLY A 505 5.14 -2.57 -9.65
CA GLY A 505 5.48 -3.76 -8.87
C GLY A 505 6.08 -3.37 -7.52
N ILE A 506 5.61 -4.01 -6.44
CA ILE A 506 6.07 -3.74 -5.07
C ILE A 506 6.29 -5.06 -4.33
N LEU A 507 7.46 -5.23 -3.73
CA LEU A 507 7.65 -6.11 -2.60
C LEU A 507 8.03 -5.24 -1.41
N PHE A 508 7.25 -5.32 -0.34
CA PHE A 508 7.50 -4.61 0.90
C PHE A 508 7.63 -5.64 2.02
N ASP A 509 8.82 -5.72 2.58
CA ASP A 509 9.12 -6.40 3.83
C ASP A 509 9.44 -5.34 4.90
N ASN A 510 8.89 -5.52 6.08
CA ASN A 510 8.97 -4.53 7.15
C ASN A 510 10.01 -4.88 8.22
N GLN A 511 10.18 -6.15 8.57
CA GLN A 511 11.03 -6.60 9.68
C GLN A 511 11.46 -8.04 9.48
N GLY A 512 12.76 -8.29 9.62
CA GLY A 512 13.27 -9.65 9.63
C GLY A 512 14.77 -9.72 9.50
N ASN A 513 15.28 -10.85 9.05
CA ASN A 513 16.64 -11.06 8.56
C ASN A 513 16.47 -12.00 7.39
N ASP A 514 16.17 -11.43 6.24
CA ASP A 514 15.43 -12.15 5.20
C ASP A 514 16.38 -12.60 4.09
N SER A 515 15.91 -13.53 3.26
CA SER A 515 16.69 -14.10 2.17
C SER A 515 15.95 -13.93 0.85
N TYR A 516 16.52 -13.13 -0.04
CA TYR A 516 16.00 -12.85 -1.38
C TYR A 516 16.92 -13.49 -2.43
N SER A 517 16.45 -14.57 -3.08
CA SER A 517 17.17 -15.28 -4.13
C SER A 517 16.39 -15.29 -5.44
N SER A 518 17.04 -14.97 -6.55
CA SER A 518 16.46 -15.04 -7.89
C SER A 518 17.38 -15.73 -8.91
N TYR A 519 16.82 -16.49 -9.84
CA TYR A 519 17.52 -17.11 -10.98
C TYR A 519 17.43 -16.29 -12.28
N GLY A 520 17.14 -14.98 -12.18
CA GLY A 520 17.15 -14.05 -13.30
C GLY A 520 16.85 -12.61 -12.88
N ILE A 521 16.43 -11.76 -13.83
CA ILE A 521 16.15 -10.34 -13.57
C ILE A 521 15.03 -10.21 -12.55
N ALA A 522 15.27 -9.66 -11.35
CA ALA A 522 14.27 -9.53 -10.29
C ALA A 522 14.57 -8.29 -9.41
N GLN A 523 13.92 -8.19 -8.26
CA GLN A 523 14.25 -7.30 -7.15
C GLN A 523 14.13 -5.82 -7.48
N GLY A 524 12.87 -5.38 -7.60
CA GLY A 524 12.56 -4.00 -7.92
C GLY A 524 13.01 -3.60 -9.33
N PHE A 525 13.13 -4.53 -10.26
CA PHE A 525 13.46 -4.23 -11.66
C PHE A 525 12.26 -3.66 -12.43
N ALA A 526 12.44 -2.55 -13.13
CA ALA A 526 11.41 -1.89 -13.94
C ALA A 526 11.87 -1.69 -15.38
N ASN A 527 10.95 -1.86 -16.33
CA ASN A 527 11.19 -1.56 -17.74
C ASN A 527 9.96 -0.94 -18.44
N ASP A 528 10.22 -0.12 -19.47
CA ASP A 528 9.22 0.48 -20.37
C ASP A 528 8.10 1.25 -19.68
N ASN A 529 8.45 2.42 -19.12
CA ASN A 529 7.53 3.34 -18.45
C ASN A 529 6.95 2.80 -17.14
N SER A 530 7.72 2.00 -16.40
CA SER A 530 7.26 1.29 -15.20
C SER A 530 7.96 1.74 -13.92
N PHE A 531 7.36 1.43 -12.77
CA PHE A 531 7.95 1.61 -11.44
C PHE A 531 7.99 0.26 -10.71
N ALA A 532 9.12 -0.04 -10.10
CA ALA A 532 9.36 -1.29 -9.38
C ALA A 532 10.12 -0.99 -8.09
N LEU A 533 9.69 -1.61 -6.99
CA LEU A 533 10.26 -1.41 -5.67
C LEU A 533 10.35 -2.75 -4.94
N LEU A 534 11.57 -3.11 -4.51
CA LEU A 534 11.79 -3.99 -3.37
C LEU A 534 12.20 -3.10 -2.21
N LEU A 535 11.46 -3.16 -1.11
CA LEU A 535 11.74 -2.41 0.09
C LEU A 535 11.79 -3.35 1.28
N ASP A 536 12.93 -3.32 1.97
CA ASP A 536 13.15 -3.93 3.27
C ASP A 536 13.43 -2.82 4.29
N ASP A 537 12.60 -2.68 5.32
CA ASP A 537 12.74 -1.60 6.31
C ASP A 537 13.68 -1.94 7.48
N PHE A 538 13.80 -3.22 7.85
CA PHE A 538 14.54 -3.62 9.04
C PHE A 538 15.09 -5.05 8.97
N GLY A 539 16.42 -5.19 8.88
CA GLY A 539 17.02 -6.51 9.07
C GLY A 539 18.53 -6.54 8.90
N SER A 540 19.05 -7.71 8.54
CA SER A 540 20.42 -7.96 8.11
C SER A 540 20.36 -9.11 7.14
N ASP A 541 20.03 -8.76 5.91
CA ASP A 541 19.41 -9.68 4.97
C ASP A 541 20.43 -10.26 3.99
N PHE A 542 20.00 -11.22 3.21
CA PHE A 542 20.80 -11.84 2.17
C PHE A 542 20.12 -11.67 0.83
N TYR A 543 20.83 -11.08 -0.12
CA TYR A 543 20.35 -10.88 -1.47
C TYR A 543 21.25 -11.63 -2.46
N SER A 544 20.65 -12.36 -3.38
CA SER A 544 21.33 -13.15 -4.42
C SER A 544 20.57 -13.09 -5.73
N ILE A 545 21.28 -12.77 -6.81
CA ILE A 545 20.77 -12.93 -8.17
C ILE A 545 21.71 -13.82 -8.96
N ASN A 546 21.21 -14.90 -9.54
CA ASN A 546 21.95 -15.82 -10.38
C ASN A 546 21.46 -15.70 -11.84
N THR A 547 22.02 -14.77 -12.63
CA THR A 547 21.64 -14.60 -14.05
C THR A 547 22.63 -15.25 -15.01
N GLN A 548 22.17 -15.61 -16.21
CA GLN A 548 23.06 -15.87 -17.34
C GLN A 548 23.55 -14.54 -17.97
N PRO A 549 24.72 -14.51 -18.65
CA PRO A 549 25.33 -13.29 -19.18
C PRO A 549 24.58 -12.58 -20.32
N ASP A 550 23.59 -13.23 -20.94
CA ASP A 550 22.96 -12.77 -22.20
C ASP A 550 21.66 -11.97 -22.03
N ASP A 551 21.17 -11.78 -20.79
CA ASP A 551 19.92 -11.05 -20.52
C ASP A 551 20.11 -9.52 -20.60
N ARG A 552 20.13 -8.97 -21.83
CA ARG A 552 20.22 -7.51 -22.08
C ARG A 552 18.87 -6.93 -22.47
N ILE A 553 18.31 -6.08 -21.61
CA ILE A 553 17.04 -5.39 -21.87
C ILE A 553 17.30 -3.91 -22.23
N GLU A 554 16.71 -3.48 -23.35
CA GLU A 554 16.67 -2.08 -23.78
C GLU A 554 15.30 -1.45 -23.56
N SER A 555 15.23 -0.43 -22.71
CA SER A 555 14.04 0.43 -22.60
C SER A 555 14.18 1.68 -23.46
N LYS A 556 13.09 2.09 -24.09
CA LYS A 556 12.98 3.38 -24.79
C LYS A 556 12.30 4.47 -23.95
N LEU A 557 11.75 4.12 -22.78
CA LEU A 557 10.93 5.01 -21.94
C LEU A 557 11.46 5.06 -20.49
N PRO A 558 11.29 6.19 -19.78
CA PRO A 558 11.80 6.34 -18.41
C PRO A 558 11.14 5.34 -17.47
N SER A 559 11.95 4.57 -16.73
CA SER A 559 11.48 3.58 -15.75
C SER A 559 12.31 3.69 -14.47
N PHE A 560 11.72 3.36 -13.33
CA PHE A 560 12.36 3.47 -12.02
C PHE A 560 12.43 2.10 -11.35
N SER A 561 13.66 1.64 -11.14
CA SER A 561 13.97 0.39 -10.44
C SER A 561 14.61 0.71 -9.10
N MET A 562 14.01 0.23 -8.02
CA MET A 562 14.45 0.54 -6.66
C MET A 562 14.56 -0.73 -5.83
N LEU A 563 15.73 -0.93 -5.24
CA LEU A 563 15.94 -1.84 -4.11
C LEU A 563 16.39 -0.97 -2.93
N ILE A 564 15.59 -0.94 -1.88
CA ILE A 564 15.84 -0.16 -0.68
C ILE A 564 15.94 -1.11 0.50
N ASP A 565 17.16 -1.33 0.97
CA ASP A 565 17.41 -1.89 2.29
C ASP A 565 17.69 -0.72 3.26
N SER A 566 16.87 -0.62 4.30
CA SER A 566 16.91 0.50 5.24
C SER A 566 17.75 0.21 6.50
N TYR A 567 18.18 -1.02 6.79
CA TYR A 567 18.85 -1.35 8.06
C TYR A 567 19.77 -2.58 7.97
N GLY A 568 20.74 -2.70 8.88
CA GLY A 568 21.78 -3.72 8.78
C GLY A 568 22.89 -3.29 7.80
N SER A 569 23.97 -4.00 7.49
CA SER A 569 24.49 -5.32 7.80
C SER A 569 24.16 -6.48 6.87
N SER A 570 23.39 -6.23 5.82
CA SER A 570 22.98 -7.23 4.81
C SER A 570 24.11 -7.60 3.84
N THR A 571 23.92 -8.64 3.06
CA THR A 571 24.94 -9.25 2.20
C THR A 571 24.41 -9.46 0.79
N PHE A 572 25.21 -9.10 -0.21
CA PHE A 572 24.82 -9.12 -1.62
C PHE A 572 25.77 -10.06 -2.35
N SER A 573 25.23 -11.13 -2.90
CA SER A 573 25.98 -12.16 -3.61
C SER A 573 25.60 -12.16 -5.09
N ASN A 574 26.58 -12.42 -5.96
CA ASN A 574 26.40 -12.48 -7.42
C ASN A 574 25.92 -11.19 -8.12
N TYR A 575 25.96 -10.04 -7.45
CA TYR A 575 25.79 -8.73 -8.10
C TYR A 575 27.10 -8.25 -8.72
N LEU A 576 27.03 -7.74 -9.94
CA LEU A 576 28.10 -6.94 -10.52
C LEU A 576 27.78 -5.45 -10.35
N ILE A 577 28.51 -4.79 -9.45
CA ILE A 577 28.47 -3.34 -9.33
C ILE A 577 29.32 -2.77 -10.47
N VAL A 578 28.68 -2.28 -11.54
CA VAL A 578 29.41 -1.62 -12.63
C VAL A 578 29.42 -0.11 -12.41
N ASP A 579 30.61 0.43 -12.13
CA ASP A 579 30.83 1.87 -12.08
C ASP A 579 30.84 2.46 -13.50
N LYS A 580 30.22 3.63 -13.67
CA LYS A 580 30.02 4.32 -14.97
C LYS A 580 31.36 4.58 -15.67
N GLU A 581 32.45 4.73 -14.91
CA GLU A 581 33.81 4.91 -15.44
C GLU A 581 34.41 3.66 -16.10
N MET A 582 34.02 2.45 -15.69
CA MET A 582 34.55 1.21 -16.28
C MET A 582 34.07 0.98 -17.71
N ILE A 583 32.93 1.57 -18.09
CA ILE A 583 32.31 1.43 -19.43
C ILE A 583 33.01 2.35 -20.45
N GLY A 584 33.61 3.46 -20.00
CA GLY A 584 34.24 4.46 -20.88
C GLY A 584 35.60 4.07 -21.46
N LYS A 585 36.29 3.07 -20.89
CA LYS A 585 37.60 2.60 -21.36
C LYS A 585 37.49 1.28 -22.12
N LYS A 586 36.92 1.31 -23.33
CA LYS A 586 37.04 0.18 -24.26
C LYS A 586 38.48 0.08 -24.81
N LYS A 587 39.26 -0.86 -24.26
CA LYS A 587 40.14 -1.78 -25.01
C LYS A 587 40.60 -2.90 -24.07
N THR A 588 39.98 -4.07 -24.26
CA THR A 588 40.57 -5.41 -24.09
C THR A 588 41.72 -5.53 -23.08
N CYS A 589 41.40 -5.99 -21.86
CA CYS A 589 42.31 -6.73 -20.97
C CYS A 589 41.48 -7.44 -19.89
N LEU A 590 40.83 -8.56 -20.23
CA LEU A 590 40.60 -9.62 -19.25
C LEU A 590 41.72 -10.66 -19.49
N PRO A 591 42.56 -10.98 -18.49
CA PRO A 591 43.60 -12.00 -18.65
C PRO A 591 42.96 -13.36 -18.96
N GLU A 592 43.54 -14.12 -19.89
CA GLU A 592 43.02 -15.41 -20.40
C GLU A 592 42.87 -16.55 -19.35
N ASN A 593 43.14 -16.29 -18.06
CA ASN A 593 43.18 -17.33 -17.01
C ASN A 593 42.08 -17.21 -15.93
N GLN A 594 40.99 -16.46 -16.15
CA GLN A 594 39.79 -16.54 -15.32
C GLN A 594 38.55 -16.87 -16.17
N LYS A 595 38.55 -18.06 -16.76
CA LYS A 595 37.32 -18.76 -17.18
C LYS A 595 36.78 -19.52 -15.97
N ASN A 596 35.47 -19.41 -15.72
CA ASN A 596 34.68 -19.97 -14.62
C ASN A 596 34.56 -19.08 -13.36
N ARG A 597 33.68 -18.09 -13.45
CA ARG A 597 32.66 -17.74 -12.45
C ARG A 597 31.72 -16.72 -13.11
N ASP A 598 30.43 -17.02 -13.08
CA ASP A 598 29.35 -16.36 -13.81
C ASP A 598 29.17 -14.89 -13.38
N ILE A 599 28.96 -14.01 -14.36
CA ILE A 599 29.01 -12.54 -14.25
C ILE A 599 27.70 -11.98 -14.83
N SER A 600 26.86 -11.34 -14.01
CA SER A 600 25.61 -10.66 -14.38
C SER A 600 25.84 -9.17 -14.69
N PHE A 601 25.28 -8.58 -15.75
CA PHE A 601 25.57 -7.19 -16.14
C PHE A 601 24.35 -6.25 -16.07
N TYR A 602 24.52 -5.05 -15.49
CA TYR A 602 23.65 -3.88 -15.74
C TYR A 602 24.49 -2.78 -16.41
N THR A 603 24.56 -2.72 -17.75
CA THR A 603 25.30 -1.65 -18.45
C THR A 603 24.67 -1.18 -19.75
N LYS A 604 24.93 0.10 -20.06
CA LYS A 604 24.55 0.84 -21.27
C LYS A 604 25.53 0.52 -22.40
N THR A 605 25.00 0.38 -23.62
CA THR A 605 25.52 0.74 -24.96
C THR A 605 25.51 -0.37 -26.01
N GLY A 606 24.49 -0.26 -26.88
CA GLY A 606 24.59 -0.33 -28.34
C GLY A 606 24.75 -1.71 -28.96
N LEU A 607 23.76 -2.13 -29.75
CA LEU A 607 23.96 -2.66 -31.12
C LEU A 607 22.62 -2.97 -31.82
N THR A 608 22.61 -2.66 -33.12
CA THR A 608 21.87 -3.22 -34.29
C THR A 608 20.49 -3.88 -34.14
N GLU A 609 19.64 -3.56 -35.13
CA GLU A 609 18.19 -3.77 -35.28
C GLU A 609 17.57 -5.17 -35.03
N GLU A 610 18.30 -6.19 -34.57
CA GLU A 610 17.81 -7.57 -34.50
C GLU A 610 17.29 -8.04 -33.12
N CYS A 611 17.41 -7.26 -32.02
CA CYS A 611 17.00 -7.71 -30.66
C CYS A 611 15.59 -7.28 -30.19
N LEU A 612 14.61 -7.14 -31.10
CA LEU A 612 13.27 -6.57 -30.81
C LEU A 612 12.19 -7.56 -30.30
N GLN A 613 12.52 -8.71 -29.70
CA GLN A 613 11.52 -9.76 -29.41
C GLN A 613 11.49 -10.32 -27.96
N HIS A 614 11.34 -9.49 -26.92
CA HIS A 614 10.97 -9.95 -25.58
C HIS A 614 9.72 -9.21 -25.05
N ASN A 615 8.58 -9.51 -25.67
CA ASN A 615 7.29 -8.93 -25.30
C ASN A 615 6.52 -9.94 -24.41
N ILE A 616 6.43 -9.72 -23.09
CA ILE A 616 5.70 -10.62 -22.16
C ILE A 616 4.29 -10.91 -22.66
N ARG A 617 3.61 -9.90 -23.21
CA ARG A 617 2.50 -10.08 -24.15
C ARG A 617 2.87 -9.52 -25.51
N ASP A 618 2.53 -10.20 -26.61
CA ASP A 618 2.68 -9.63 -27.95
C ASP A 618 1.85 -8.33 -28.07
N ARG A 619 2.00 -7.63 -29.21
CA ARG A 619 1.20 -6.43 -29.53
C ARG A 619 -0.33 -6.69 -29.54
N TYR A 620 -0.76 -7.91 -29.25
CA TYR A 620 -2.12 -8.42 -29.38
C TYR A 620 -2.64 -9.07 -28.08
N GLY A 621 -1.82 -9.10 -27.00
CA GLY A 621 -2.22 -9.54 -25.67
C GLY A 621 -1.94 -11.00 -25.32
N ASN A 622 -1.32 -11.80 -26.19
CA ASN A 622 -0.95 -13.19 -25.90
C ASN A 622 0.40 -13.26 -25.19
N PHE A 623 0.55 -14.16 -24.22
CA PHE A 623 1.82 -14.32 -23.51
C PHE A 623 2.89 -14.94 -24.42
N ASN A 624 4.00 -14.24 -24.73
CA ASN A 624 5.05 -14.78 -25.62
C ASN A 624 6.18 -15.52 -24.90
N ILE A 625 5.92 -16.05 -23.71
CA ILE A 625 6.86 -16.91 -23.02
C ILE A 625 6.18 -18.27 -22.96
N SER A 626 6.81 -19.29 -23.53
CA SER A 626 6.17 -20.59 -23.79
C SER A 626 5.57 -21.17 -22.52
N THR A 627 4.25 -21.18 -22.42
CA THR A 627 3.50 -21.94 -21.43
C THR A 627 3.55 -23.42 -21.84
N GLY A 628 4.40 -24.24 -21.21
CA GLY A 628 4.21 -25.70 -21.20
C GLY A 628 3.36 -26.02 -19.97
N ASP A 629 2.39 -26.94 -19.96
CA ASP A 629 2.35 -28.29 -20.55
C ASP A 629 0.84 -28.71 -20.61
N THR A 630 0.29 -29.53 -21.50
CA THR A 630 0.73 -30.82 -22.06
C THR A 630 -0.01 -31.18 -23.38
N SER A 631 0.73 -31.77 -24.32
CA SER A 631 0.30 -32.62 -25.48
C SER A 631 -0.54 -32.03 -26.62
N VAL A 632 0.11 -31.58 -27.71
CA VAL A 632 -0.04 -32.10 -29.11
C VAL A 632 1.25 -31.71 -29.88
N THR A 633 1.71 -32.64 -30.70
CA THR A 633 2.87 -32.69 -31.60
C THR A 633 3.03 -31.50 -32.56
N ASP A 634 4.29 -31.23 -32.97
CA ASP A 634 4.73 -30.49 -34.18
C ASP A 634 5.19 -29.01 -34.07
N PHE A 635 6.22 -28.74 -33.27
CA PHE A 635 6.92 -27.44 -33.27
C PHE A 635 8.16 -27.36 -34.19
N TYR A 636 8.21 -28.14 -35.28
CA TYR A 636 9.36 -28.19 -36.21
C TYR A 636 9.19 -27.42 -37.54
N SER A 637 8.14 -26.63 -37.74
CA SER A 637 7.83 -26.02 -39.06
C SER A 637 7.73 -24.49 -39.12
N ILE A 638 7.73 -23.78 -38.00
CA ILE A 638 7.50 -22.31 -37.99
C ILE A 638 8.82 -21.49 -38.13
N LEU A 639 9.97 -22.16 -38.20
CA LEU A 639 11.27 -21.52 -38.38
C LEU A 639 11.65 -21.22 -39.85
N THR A 640 10.77 -21.45 -40.84
CA THR A 640 11.18 -21.40 -42.26
C THR A 640 10.42 -20.40 -43.14
N LEU A 641 9.55 -19.52 -42.64
CA LEU A 641 8.73 -18.66 -43.51
C LEU A 641 8.73 -17.14 -43.20
N ALA A 642 9.48 -16.66 -42.21
CA ALA A 642 9.51 -15.23 -41.89
C ALA A 642 10.69 -14.45 -42.53
N THR A 643 11.36 -15.02 -43.54
CA THR A 643 12.12 -14.23 -44.52
C THR A 643 11.22 -13.89 -45.69
N GLN A 644 11.11 -12.59 -46.02
CA GLN A 644 10.35 -11.96 -47.11
C GLN A 644 9.02 -11.33 -46.67
N ASP A 645 9.05 -10.10 -46.17
CA ASP A 645 8.62 -8.99 -47.03
C ASP A 645 9.01 -7.62 -46.46
N THR A 646 9.69 -6.86 -47.31
CA THR A 646 10.13 -5.47 -47.09
C THR A 646 9.05 -4.47 -47.51
N ASN A 647 9.14 -3.27 -46.94
CA ASN A 647 8.50 -2.01 -47.37
C ASN A 647 7.09 -1.70 -46.83
N LYS A 648 7.05 -0.85 -45.80
CA LYS A 648 6.17 0.34 -45.79
C LYS A 648 6.74 1.42 -44.86
N GLU A 649 6.95 2.58 -45.46
CA GLU A 649 7.51 3.81 -44.91
C GLU A 649 6.89 4.17 -43.54
N LYS A 650 7.74 4.32 -42.52
CA LYS A 650 7.38 4.98 -41.26
C LYS A 650 8.11 6.32 -41.17
N GLN A 651 7.33 7.35 -40.86
CA GLN A 651 7.74 8.74 -40.68
C GLN A 651 9.02 8.87 -39.84
N LYS A 652 9.96 9.67 -40.35
CA LYS A 652 11.15 10.14 -39.63
C LYS A 652 10.74 11.16 -38.57
N TYR A 653 11.03 10.86 -37.31
CA TYR A 653 11.30 11.88 -36.31
C TYR A 653 12.82 12.00 -36.17
N ASP A 654 13.33 13.23 -36.26
CA ASP A 654 14.73 13.54 -36.01
C ASP A 654 14.98 13.52 -34.49
N LEU A 655 15.53 12.41 -34.00
CA LEU A 655 15.79 12.12 -32.59
C LEU A 655 17.20 12.52 -32.15
N SER A 656 17.91 13.33 -32.93
CA SER A 656 19.28 13.79 -32.62
C SER A 656 19.37 14.78 -31.44
N GLN A 657 18.28 15.02 -30.69
CA GLN A 657 18.20 16.01 -29.61
C GLN A 657 17.80 15.48 -28.23
N PHE A 658 17.70 14.18 -28.01
CA PHE A 658 17.22 13.65 -26.71
C PHE A 658 18.21 12.66 -26.07
N ASP A 659 18.97 13.20 -25.12
CA ASP A 659 19.86 12.50 -24.20
C ASP A 659 19.05 12.05 -22.98
N PHE A 660 18.86 10.74 -22.77
CA PHE A 660 18.12 10.24 -21.61
C PHE A 660 18.80 9.03 -20.95
N GLU A 661 18.99 9.16 -19.64
CA GLU A 661 19.70 8.23 -18.75
C GLU A 661 18.74 7.27 -18.04
N ARG A 662 19.11 5.98 -17.98
CA ARG A 662 18.49 4.97 -17.10
C ARG A 662 18.86 5.27 -15.63
N ARG A 663 17.93 5.11 -14.69
CA ARG A 663 18.15 5.31 -13.24
C ARG A 663 17.79 4.02 -12.47
N LEU A 664 18.71 3.06 -12.47
CA LEU A 664 18.73 1.94 -11.51
C LEU A 664 19.23 2.51 -10.16
N ILE A 665 18.42 2.41 -9.10
CA ILE A 665 18.79 2.83 -7.75
C ILE A 665 18.90 1.55 -6.89
N LEU A 666 20.13 1.06 -6.79
CA LEU A 666 20.51 -0.04 -5.91
C LEU A 666 21.10 0.59 -4.64
N LEU A 667 20.41 0.46 -3.51
CA LEU A 667 20.87 0.95 -2.21
C LEU A 667 21.04 -0.24 -1.28
N HIS A 668 22.31 -0.61 -1.05
CA HIS A 668 22.68 -1.47 0.06
C HIS A 668 24.08 -1.18 0.60
N SER A 669 24.19 -1.15 1.93
CA SER A 669 25.41 -1.01 2.69
C SER A 669 25.90 -2.33 3.29
N LYS A 670 26.95 -2.92 2.70
CA LYS A 670 28.07 -3.45 3.49
C LYS A 670 29.30 -3.71 2.63
N ILE A 671 30.29 -2.86 2.82
CA ILE A 671 31.66 -3.06 2.33
C ILE A 671 32.48 -3.64 3.48
N ASP A 672 33.30 -4.66 3.18
CA ASP A 672 34.37 -5.09 4.09
C ASP A 672 35.36 -3.94 4.26
N THR A 673 35.22 -3.24 5.37
CA THR A 673 36.03 -2.08 5.72
C THR A 673 37.26 -2.47 6.54
N SER A 674 37.54 -3.75 6.78
CA SER A 674 38.68 -4.19 7.61
C SER A 674 40.02 -3.66 7.05
N LYS A 675 40.24 -3.83 5.75
CA LYS A 675 41.43 -3.30 5.04
C LYS A 675 41.45 -1.77 5.00
N PHE A 676 40.28 -1.15 4.84
CA PHE A 676 40.19 0.32 4.80
C PHE A 676 40.50 0.91 6.18
N ASN A 677 39.94 0.34 7.24
CA ASN A 677 40.17 0.72 8.64
C ASN A 677 41.65 0.57 9.03
N GLU A 678 42.32 -0.49 8.55
CA GLU A 678 43.77 -0.66 8.70
C GLU A 678 44.54 0.43 7.91
N SER A 679 44.11 0.78 6.70
CA SER A 679 44.76 1.80 5.86
C SER A 679 44.67 3.24 6.40
N ILE A 680 43.68 3.53 7.24
CA ILE A 680 43.42 4.87 7.80
C ILE A 680 43.95 5.04 9.22
N LYS A 681 44.45 3.97 9.85
CA LYS A 681 44.81 3.92 11.27
C LYS A 681 45.86 4.96 11.68
N ASP A 682 46.84 5.23 10.80
CA ASP A 682 47.99 6.10 11.07
C ASP A 682 47.95 7.45 10.34
N LYS A 683 46.83 7.78 9.68
CA LYS A 683 46.70 9.04 8.91
C LYS A 683 46.26 10.21 9.79
N SER A 684 46.71 11.41 9.46
CA SER A 684 46.28 12.64 10.15
C SER A 684 44.83 12.97 9.83
N SER A 685 44.13 13.69 10.71
CA SER A 685 42.74 14.08 10.49
C SER A 685 42.55 14.95 9.24
N GLU A 686 43.58 15.69 8.81
CA GLU A 686 43.59 16.47 7.57
C GLU A 686 43.67 15.55 6.35
N ASP A 687 44.53 14.52 6.40
CA ASP A 687 44.65 13.53 5.33
C ASP A 687 43.36 12.71 5.18
N LEU A 688 42.75 12.32 6.31
CA LEU A 688 41.46 11.64 6.34
C LEU A 688 40.36 12.51 5.73
N TYR A 689 40.35 13.81 6.03
CA TYR A 689 39.40 14.75 5.44
C TYR A 689 39.62 14.92 3.93
N ASN A 690 40.86 15.14 3.49
CA ASN A 690 41.18 15.26 2.06
C ASN A 690 40.84 13.98 1.31
N GLN A 691 41.01 12.82 1.94
CA GLN A 691 40.59 11.53 1.39
C GLN A 691 39.06 11.41 1.33
N ALA A 692 38.30 11.94 2.30
CA ALA A 692 36.83 12.04 2.20
C ALA A 692 36.38 12.97 1.08
N MET A 693 37.12 14.04 0.82
CA MET A 693 36.82 15.04 -0.20
C MET A 693 37.28 14.66 -1.61
N SER A 694 38.02 13.56 -1.77
CA SER A 694 38.44 13.09 -3.10
C SER A 694 37.25 12.62 -3.95
N GLY A 695 36.08 12.39 -3.34
CA GLY A 695 34.86 11.95 -4.00
C GLY A 695 34.88 10.49 -4.47
N THR A 696 35.94 9.74 -4.14
CA THR A 696 36.17 8.36 -4.61
C THR A 696 35.82 7.29 -3.57
N LEU A 697 35.22 7.68 -2.44
CA LEU A 697 34.98 6.79 -1.30
C LEU A 697 33.51 6.41 -1.16
N LYS A 698 33.27 5.23 -0.60
CA LYS A 698 31.94 4.71 -0.30
C LYS A 698 31.41 5.29 1.03
N VAL A 699 30.09 5.24 1.25
CA VAL A 699 29.43 5.91 2.40
C VAL A 699 29.94 5.39 3.75
N GLU A 700 30.25 4.10 3.85
CA GLU A 700 30.74 3.41 5.03
C GLU A 700 32.20 3.76 5.33
N GLU A 701 33.01 3.95 4.28
CA GLU A 701 34.38 4.47 4.38
C GLU A 701 34.36 5.93 4.87
N ILE A 702 33.41 6.73 4.36
CA ILE A 702 33.17 8.11 4.79
C ILE A 702 32.77 8.16 6.28
N GLU A 703 31.90 7.26 6.74
CA GLU A 703 31.51 7.18 8.17
C GLU A 703 32.68 6.74 9.06
N LEU A 704 33.53 5.79 8.64
CA LEU A 704 34.75 5.43 9.38
C LEU A 704 35.77 6.57 9.45
N LEU A 705 35.98 7.29 8.34
CA LEU A 705 36.83 8.48 8.34
C LEU A 705 36.29 9.53 9.31
N LYS A 706 34.98 9.78 9.30
CA LYS A 706 34.33 10.70 10.23
C LYS A 706 34.54 10.29 11.68
N ASP A 707 34.28 9.03 12.03
CA ASP A 707 34.43 8.54 13.40
C ASP A 707 35.88 8.74 13.87
N LYS A 708 36.85 8.39 13.03
CA LYS A 708 38.28 8.58 13.30
C LYS A 708 38.67 10.06 13.44
N ILE A 709 38.16 10.94 12.58
CA ILE A 709 38.40 12.39 12.67
C ILE A 709 37.85 12.93 13.99
N THR A 710 36.68 12.48 14.45
CA THR A 710 36.08 12.93 15.72
C THR A 710 36.78 12.40 16.97
N GLU A 711 37.75 11.49 16.86
CA GLU A 711 38.60 11.06 17.98
C GLU A 711 39.60 12.14 18.41
N ASN A 712 39.92 13.10 17.53
CA ASN A 712 40.88 14.17 17.79
C ASN A 712 40.17 15.54 17.93
N PRO A 713 39.99 16.08 19.15
CA PRO A 713 39.34 17.37 19.37
C PRO A 713 40.03 18.56 18.71
N SER A 714 41.35 18.50 18.49
CA SER A 714 42.14 19.57 17.89
C SER A 714 41.86 19.76 16.39
N THR A 715 41.21 18.80 15.73
CA THR A 715 40.84 18.92 14.31
C THR A 715 39.79 20.00 14.05
N ALA A 716 39.08 20.48 15.08
CA ALA A 716 38.12 21.57 14.91
C ALA A 716 38.73 22.80 14.21
N GLU A 717 39.97 23.19 14.57
CA GLU A 717 40.64 24.37 14.03
C GLU A 717 40.85 24.30 12.51
N TYR A 718 41.09 23.09 11.98
CA TYR A 718 41.26 22.85 10.54
C TYR A 718 40.00 23.21 9.73
N PHE A 719 38.80 23.06 10.32
CA PHE A 719 37.55 23.32 9.61
C PHE A 719 37.17 24.80 9.51
N ALA A 720 37.88 25.71 10.20
CA ALA A 720 37.57 27.15 10.18
C ALA A 720 37.50 27.73 8.76
N GLY A 721 38.48 27.38 7.91
CA GLY A 721 38.51 27.82 6.50
C GLY A 721 37.54 27.09 5.58
N LYS A 722 36.84 26.05 6.06
CA LYS A 722 36.03 25.13 5.26
C LYS A 722 34.52 25.23 5.52
N LEU A 723 34.11 25.87 6.61
CA LEU A 723 32.68 26.09 6.96
C LEU A 723 31.88 26.81 5.85
N GLY A 724 32.56 27.60 5.02
CA GLY A 724 31.96 28.37 3.94
C GLY A 724 31.88 27.64 2.61
N THR A 725 32.19 26.35 2.57
CA THR A 725 32.19 25.55 1.34
C THR A 725 30.86 25.63 0.59
N GLU A 726 30.94 25.76 -0.74
CA GLU A 726 29.78 25.69 -1.64
C GLU A 726 29.32 24.24 -1.87
N SER A 727 30.16 23.24 -1.56
CA SER A 727 29.82 21.83 -1.68
C SER A 727 28.84 21.40 -0.59
N ILE A 728 27.65 20.94 -0.99
CA ILE A 728 26.59 20.45 -0.08
C ILE A 728 27.09 19.23 0.71
N PHE A 729 27.87 18.35 0.05
CA PHE A 729 28.47 17.18 0.69
C PHE A 729 29.52 17.57 1.73
N GLU A 730 30.50 18.40 1.35
CA GLU A 730 31.56 18.87 2.26
C GLU A 730 30.94 19.60 3.47
N ARG A 731 29.93 20.44 3.24
CA ARG A 731 29.19 21.15 4.30
C ARG A 731 28.53 20.19 5.29
N LYS A 732 27.83 19.15 4.79
CA LYS A 732 27.15 18.15 5.62
C LYS A 732 28.16 17.28 6.38
N PHE A 733 29.27 16.92 5.74
CA PHE A 733 30.35 16.15 6.34
C PHE A 733 31.02 16.92 7.49
N ILE A 734 31.37 18.19 7.27
CA ILE A 734 31.90 19.08 8.32
C ILE A 734 30.89 19.23 9.47
N LYS A 735 29.61 19.48 9.16
CA LYS A 735 28.56 19.62 10.20
C LYS A 735 28.46 18.36 11.08
N ASN A 736 28.58 17.18 10.48
CA ASN A 736 28.55 15.90 11.20
C ASN A 736 29.78 15.71 12.11
N ILE A 737 30.97 16.06 11.63
CA ILE A 737 32.21 16.00 12.43
C ILE A 737 32.10 16.95 13.64
N LEU A 738 31.73 18.21 13.40
CA LEU A 738 31.60 19.21 14.47
C LEU A 738 30.52 18.81 15.48
N SER A 739 29.40 18.23 15.03
CA SER A 739 28.39 17.64 15.93
C SER A 739 28.97 16.53 16.81
N GLY A 740 29.78 15.62 16.23
CA GLY A 740 30.44 14.55 16.99
C GLY A 740 31.41 15.09 18.04
N LEU A 741 32.15 16.15 17.71
CA LEU A 741 33.04 16.83 18.64
C LEU A 741 32.28 17.57 19.76
N LEU A 742 31.16 18.22 19.45
CA LEU A 742 30.29 18.87 20.44
C LEU A 742 29.67 17.88 21.42
N LYS A 743 29.22 16.69 20.96
CA LYS A 743 28.74 15.61 21.84
C LYS A 743 29.81 15.15 22.84
N LYS A 744 31.08 15.22 22.45
CA LYS A 744 32.24 14.92 23.31
C LYS A 744 32.71 16.13 24.12
N ASN A 745 31.94 17.22 24.17
CA ASN A 745 32.27 18.48 24.86
C ASN A 745 33.60 19.11 24.42
N SER A 746 33.97 19.01 23.15
CA SER A 746 35.21 19.61 22.61
C SER A 746 35.21 21.14 22.72
N LEU A 747 36.09 21.67 23.58
CA LEU A 747 36.28 23.11 23.75
C LEU A 747 36.81 23.82 22.48
N PRO A 748 37.78 23.26 21.72
CA PRO A 748 38.20 23.84 20.44
C PRO A 748 37.04 23.97 19.43
N CYS A 749 36.15 22.97 19.36
CA CYS A 749 34.98 23.01 18.49
C CYS A 749 33.98 24.09 18.92
N LYS A 750 33.78 24.29 20.23
CA LYS A 750 32.93 25.35 20.75
C LYS A 750 33.48 26.73 20.40
N ASN A 751 34.78 26.97 20.61
CA ASN A 751 35.43 28.24 20.29
C ASN A 751 35.37 28.55 18.79
N LEU A 752 35.62 27.54 17.94
CA LEU A 752 35.50 27.67 16.50
C LEU A 752 34.12 28.23 16.08
N LEU A 753 33.04 27.67 16.64
CA LEU A 753 31.68 28.08 16.29
C LEU A 753 31.37 29.50 16.77
N ILE A 754 31.89 29.88 17.94
CA ILE A 754 31.79 31.25 18.46
C ILE A 754 32.51 32.22 17.53
N ASP A 755 33.76 31.96 17.19
CA ASP A 755 34.56 32.83 16.31
C ASP A 755 33.95 32.91 14.90
N SER A 756 33.46 31.79 14.37
CA SER A 756 32.86 31.71 13.04
C SER A 756 31.46 32.34 12.96
N SER A 757 30.82 32.60 14.11
CA SER A 757 29.52 33.29 14.17
C SER A 757 29.59 34.77 13.78
N GLU A 758 30.80 35.35 13.70
CA GLU A 758 31.03 36.72 13.22
C GLU A 758 31.36 36.78 11.71
N SER A 759 31.26 35.65 11.00
CA SER A 759 31.54 35.57 9.56
C SER A 759 30.52 36.34 8.72
N LYS A 760 30.98 36.98 7.64
CA LYS A 760 30.09 37.62 6.65
C LYS A 760 29.52 36.64 5.62
N ASN A 761 29.98 35.39 5.61
CA ASN A 761 29.52 34.37 4.67
C ASN A 761 28.24 33.68 5.21
N ALA A 762 27.14 33.83 4.47
CA ALA A 762 25.85 33.24 4.85
C ALA A 762 25.89 31.72 5.04
N GLY A 763 26.72 31.00 4.26
CA GLY A 763 26.90 29.56 4.38
C GLY A 763 27.58 29.15 5.68
N VAL A 764 28.62 29.88 6.10
CA VAL A 764 29.29 29.69 7.39
C VAL A 764 28.30 29.91 8.53
N LEU A 765 27.57 31.02 8.46
CA LEU A 765 26.61 31.41 9.49
C LEU A 765 25.50 30.37 9.67
N MET A 766 24.94 29.81 8.59
CA MET A 766 23.93 28.76 8.67
C MET A 766 24.42 27.50 9.40
N VAL A 767 25.65 27.06 9.12
CA VAL A 767 26.23 25.89 9.78
C VAL A 767 26.49 26.17 11.26
N CYS A 768 27.04 27.35 11.56
CA CYS A 768 27.34 27.76 12.94
C CYS A 768 26.07 27.91 13.77
N LEU A 769 25.05 28.61 13.25
CA LEU A 769 23.80 28.85 13.95
C LEU A 769 23.09 27.55 14.32
N GLY A 770 22.92 26.65 13.34
CA GLY A 770 22.22 25.39 13.59
C GLY A 770 22.94 24.52 14.62
N LEU A 771 24.27 24.42 14.56
CA LEU A 771 25.05 23.63 15.53
C LEU A 771 25.03 24.25 16.93
N MET A 772 25.19 25.56 17.05
CA MET A 772 25.12 26.24 18.34
C MET A 772 23.72 26.13 18.95
N ALA A 773 22.66 26.17 18.14
CA ALA A 773 21.29 25.97 18.59
C ALA A 773 21.03 24.54 19.09
N ASP A 774 21.39 23.53 18.30
CA ASP A 774 21.18 22.12 18.61
C ASP A 774 21.91 21.69 19.91
N TYR A 775 23.04 22.33 20.22
CA TYR A 775 23.85 22.06 21.43
C TYR A 775 23.75 23.13 22.51
N LYS A 776 22.78 24.06 22.42
CA LYS A 776 22.49 25.10 23.42
C LYS A 776 23.71 25.96 23.81
N ILE A 777 24.50 26.37 22.83
CA ILE A 777 25.61 27.31 23.02
C ILE A 777 25.04 28.74 23.03
N PHE A 778 24.87 29.30 24.22
CA PHE A 778 24.21 30.60 24.41
C PHE A 778 24.95 31.81 23.83
N ASP A 779 26.24 31.70 23.50
CA ASP A 779 27.03 32.75 22.86
C ASP A 779 26.45 33.20 21.49
N ILE A 780 25.57 32.39 20.89
CA ILE A 780 24.84 32.68 19.65
C ILE A 780 23.85 33.86 19.74
N VAL A 781 23.47 34.27 20.95
CA VAL A 781 22.44 35.30 21.15
C VAL A 781 22.82 36.65 20.52
N LYS A 782 24.11 37.02 20.52
CA LYS A 782 24.61 38.26 19.87
C LYS A 782 24.44 38.20 18.34
N PRO A 783 24.92 37.15 17.63
CA PRO A 783 24.67 36.95 16.19
C PRO A 783 23.19 36.93 15.78
N ILE A 784 22.30 36.35 16.59
CA ILE A 784 20.87 36.23 16.26
C ILE A 784 20.22 37.58 15.96
N SER A 785 20.55 38.63 16.72
CA SER A 785 19.95 39.96 16.54
C SER A 785 20.31 40.64 15.22
N GLU A 786 21.48 40.33 14.66
CA GLU A 786 21.90 40.84 13.35
C GLU A 786 21.29 40.00 12.22
N LEU A 787 21.24 38.69 12.41
CA LEU A 787 20.81 37.74 11.37
C LEU A 787 19.29 37.72 11.17
N SER A 788 18.51 38.05 12.19
CA SER A 788 17.08 38.28 12.05
C SER A 788 16.73 39.42 11.10
N LYS A 789 17.68 40.33 10.83
CA LYS A 789 17.53 41.46 9.90
C LYS A 789 18.24 41.23 8.56
N SER A 790 18.73 40.02 8.33
CA SER A 790 19.44 39.68 7.09
C SER A 790 18.53 39.82 5.86
N SER A 791 19.09 40.24 4.73
CA SER A 791 18.40 40.19 3.44
C SER A 791 18.04 38.75 3.03
N SER A 792 18.79 37.76 3.53
CA SER A 792 18.53 36.34 3.30
C SER A 792 17.43 35.82 4.21
N TRP A 793 16.27 35.48 3.64
CA TRP A 793 15.17 34.85 4.38
C TRP A 793 15.59 33.55 5.07
N ARG A 794 16.59 32.82 4.54
CA ARG A 794 17.12 31.60 5.16
C ARG A 794 17.82 31.88 6.49
N LEU A 795 18.61 32.96 6.55
CA LEU A 795 19.29 33.36 7.78
C LEU A 795 18.29 33.88 8.82
N ARG A 796 17.24 34.59 8.38
CA ARG A 796 16.16 35.02 9.29
C ARG A 796 15.39 33.83 9.87
N ALA A 797 15.06 32.84 9.05
CA ALA A 797 14.40 31.61 9.50
C ALA A 797 15.27 30.81 10.48
N GLU A 798 16.57 30.67 10.18
CA GLU A 798 17.52 29.97 11.04
C GLU A 798 17.70 30.71 12.38
N ALA A 799 17.73 32.05 12.37
CA ALA A 799 17.74 32.85 13.59
C ALA A 799 16.48 32.61 14.43
N ALA A 800 15.30 32.53 13.81
CA ALA A 800 14.05 32.22 14.50
C ALA A 800 14.08 30.84 15.16
N ASP A 801 14.47 29.80 14.42
CA ASP A 801 14.55 28.42 14.90
C ASP A 801 15.59 28.28 16.03
N ALA A 802 16.73 28.96 15.91
CA ALA A 802 17.78 28.97 16.92
C ALA A 802 17.28 29.53 18.26
N ILE A 803 16.51 30.63 18.24
CA ILE A 803 15.94 31.23 19.46
C ILE A 803 15.06 30.23 20.22
N GLY A 804 14.19 29.49 19.51
CA GLY A 804 13.30 28.48 20.11
C GLY A 804 14.09 27.34 20.75
N LYS A 805 15.02 26.74 19.99
CA LYS A 805 15.83 25.59 20.42
C LYS A 805 16.71 25.87 21.63
N ILE A 806 17.34 27.05 21.68
CA ILE A 806 18.19 27.42 22.83
C ILE A 806 17.36 27.86 24.04
N GLY A 807 16.08 28.17 23.86
CA GLY A 807 15.22 28.66 24.93
C GLY A 807 15.48 30.14 25.28
N ALA A 808 15.90 30.97 24.32
CA ALA A 808 16.25 32.37 24.56
C ALA A 808 15.01 33.26 24.71
N SER A 809 14.36 33.21 25.87
CA SER A 809 13.17 34.00 26.18
C SER A 809 13.39 35.52 26.10
N THR A 810 14.62 36.00 26.23
CA THR A 810 14.96 37.42 26.07
C THR A 810 14.89 37.91 24.62
N GLN A 811 14.74 37.01 23.63
CA GLN A 811 14.72 37.32 22.19
C GLN A 811 13.32 37.17 21.57
N ILE A 812 12.27 37.15 22.38
CA ILE A 812 10.88 36.95 21.93
C ILE A 812 10.40 38.09 21.01
N ASP A 813 10.87 39.31 21.20
CA ASP A 813 10.50 40.44 20.35
C ASP A 813 11.02 40.28 18.91
N ILE A 814 12.19 39.64 18.74
CA ILE A 814 12.70 39.28 17.40
C ILE A 814 11.76 38.29 16.72
N LEU A 815 11.33 37.25 17.42
CA LEU A 815 10.38 36.29 16.85
C LEU A 815 9.07 36.96 16.47
N THR A 816 8.63 37.94 17.26
CA THR A 816 7.39 38.69 17.00
C THR A 816 7.50 39.53 15.73
N GLU A 817 8.63 40.19 15.51
CA GLU A 817 8.92 40.90 14.24
C GLU A 817 8.91 39.93 13.05
N LEU A 818 9.48 38.73 13.23
CA LEU A 818 9.55 37.70 12.17
C LEU A 818 8.21 37.02 11.87
N LEU A 819 7.18 37.20 12.69
CA LEU A 819 5.81 36.79 12.35
C LEU A 819 5.20 37.63 11.23
N GLU A 820 5.75 38.81 10.94
CA GLU A 820 5.30 39.67 9.84
C GLU A 820 6.19 39.55 8.60
N ASP A 821 7.13 38.58 8.60
CA ASP A 821 8.07 38.40 7.49
C ASP A 821 7.34 38.10 6.17
N SER A 822 7.85 38.65 5.08
CA SER A 822 7.29 38.40 3.74
C SER A 822 7.36 36.93 3.34
N ASN A 823 8.32 36.17 3.86
CA ASN A 823 8.48 34.76 3.59
C ASN A 823 7.72 33.89 4.60
N PRO A 824 6.78 33.03 4.15
CA PRO A 824 5.98 32.19 5.04
C PRO A 824 6.79 31.17 5.83
N TYR A 825 7.97 30.76 5.35
CA TYR A 825 8.83 29.83 6.09
C TYR A 825 9.41 30.50 7.34
N VAL A 826 9.85 31.76 7.22
CA VAL A 826 10.34 32.56 8.36
C VAL A 826 9.24 32.73 9.40
N ARG A 827 8.03 33.13 8.97
CA ARG A 827 6.86 33.23 9.85
C ARG A 827 6.55 31.92 10.56
N SER A 828 6.66 30.79 9.85
CA SER A 828 6.39 29.47 10.43
C SER A 828 7.42 29.04 11.49
N CYS A 829 8.71 29.33 11.28
CA CYS A 829 9.77 29.09 12.26
C CYS A 829 9.59 29.97 13.49
N ALA A 830 9.23 31.24 13.28
CA ALA A 830 8.96 32.19 14.36
C ALA A 830 7.73 31.77 15.18
N ALA A 831 6.64 31.38 14.53
CA ALA A 831 5.42 30.93 15.20
C ALA A 831 5.63 29.63 16.00
N PHE A 832 6.36 28.66 15.43
CA PHE A 832 6.73 27.44 16.15
C PHE A 832 7.59 27.74 17.37
N SER A 833 8.63 28.56 17.20
CA SER A 833 9.56 28.91 18.28
C SER A 833 8.90 29.73 19.39
N LEU A 834 7.95 30.62 19.06
CA LEU A 834 7.12 31.31 20.06
C LEU A 834 6.21 30.33 20.81
N GLY A 835 5.65 29.35 20.11
CA GLY A 835 4.93 28.24 20.71
C GLY A 835 5.82 27.46 21.70
N GLU A 836 7.06 27.15 21.33
CA GLU A 836 8.01 26.49 22.22
C GLU A 836 8.44 27.39 23.39
N LEU A 837 8.56 28.70 23.24
CA LEU A 837 8.96 29.55 24.37
C LEU A 837 7.81 29.82 25.34
N MET A 838 6.56 29.86 24.86
CA MET A 838 5.35 30.21 25.63
C MET A 838 5.51 31.46 26.53
N PRO A 839 5.76 32.65 25.98
CA PRO A 839 5.65 33.90 26.75
C PRO A 839 4.25 34.06 27.37
N GLU A 840 4.16 34.85 28.45
CA GLU A 840 2.89 35.12 29.14
C GLU A 840 1.82 35.72 28.21
N ASP A 841 2.23 36.52 27.22
CA ASP A 841 1.36 37.18 26.24
C ASP A 841 1.27 36.43 24.89
N ILE A 842 1.63 35.13 24.85
CA ILE A 842 1.70 34.32 23.62
C ILE A 842 0.47 34.47 22.72
N LEU A 843 -0.75 34.44 23.27
CA LEU A 843 -1.97 34.55 22.46
C LEU A 843 -2.03 35.87 21.68
N ASN A 844 -1.57 36.98 22.25
CA ASN A 844 -1.52 38.26 21.55
C ASN A 844 -0.50 38.25 20.42
N ARG A 845 0.57 37.46 20.54
CA ARG A 845 1.63 37.38 19.53
C ARG A 845 1.26 36.48 18.36
N ILE A 846 0.68 35.31 18.60
CA ILE A 846 0.46 34.29 17.55
C ILE A 846 -0.99 34.16 17.04
N HIS A 847 -1.96 34.94 17.57
CA HIS A 847 -3.36 34.81 17.14
C HIS A 847 -3.55 34.99 15.63
N LEU A 848 -2.83 35.95 15.01
CA LEU A 848 -2.87 36.19 13.56
C LEU A 848 -2.24 35.04 12.77
N CYS A 849 -1.30 34.28 13.35
CA CYS A 849 -0.69 33.14 12.68
C CYS A 849 -1.70 32.02 12.38
N PHE A 850 -2.78 31.93 13.15
CA PHE A 850 -3.89 31.01 12.84
C PHE A 850 -4.74 31.48 11.66
N TYR A 851 -4.69 32.76 11.31
CA TYR A 851 -5.33 33.35 10.13
C TYR A 851 -4.39 33.45 8.91
N ASP A 852 -3.12 33.06 9.04
CA ASP A 852 -2.14 33.16 7.96
C ASP A 852 -2.62 32.41 6.71
N ASP A 853 -2.38 33.00 5.53
CA ASP A 853 -2.77 32.42 4.24
C ASP A 853 -2.15 31.03 4.02
N TYR A 854 -0.96 30.79 4.57
CA TYR A 854 -0.21 29.56 4.37
C TYR A 854 -0.49 28.53 5.47
N ASN A 855 -0.91 27.33 5.03
CA ASN A 855 -1.19 26.21 5.93
C ASN A 855 0.01 25.82 6.80
N LEU A 856 1.22 25.96 6.26
CA LEU A 856 2.47 25.71 7.00
C LEU A 856 2.53 26.55 8.29
N VAL A 857 2.25 27.85 8.22
CA VAL A 857 2.31 28.75 9.38
C VAL A 857 1.26 28.36 10.41
N ARG A 858 0.00 28.12 9.98
CA ARG A 858 -1.08 27.70 10.87
C ARG A 858 -0.77 26.40 11.60
N LYS A 859 -0.32 25.37 10.88
CA LYS A 859 0.04 24.06 11.46
C LYS A 859 1.22 24.16 12.41
N ARG A 860 2.29 24.87 12.01
CA ARG A 860 3.48 25.08 12.86
C ARG A 860 3.18 25.88 14.12
N THR A 861 2.20 26.80 14.06
CA THR A 861 1.70 27.52 15.24
C THR A 861 1.02 26.56 16.22
N PHE A 862 0.16 25.66 15.72
CA PHE A 862 -0.47 24.63 16.56
C PHE A 862 0.56 23.66 17.15
N GLU A 863 1.48 23.14 16.33
CA GLU A 863 2.54 22.24 16.75
C GLU A 863 3.43 22.88 17.82
N GLY A 864 3.86 24.14 17.65
CA GLY A 864 4.72 24.80 18.62
C GLY A 864 4.10 24.88 20.02
N ILE A 865 2.79 25.06 20.13
CA ILE A 865 2.09 25.11 21.43
C ILE A 865 1.91 23.71 22.03
N THR A 866 1.70 22.70 21.18
CA THR A 866 1.25 21.36 21.60
C THR A 866 2.38 20.33 21.69
N ASP A 867 3.49 20.54 20.99
CA ASP A 867 4.61 19.60 20.98
C ASP A 867 5.25 19.52 22.38
N LYS A 868 5.26 18.31 22.93
CA LYS A 868 5.94 17.94 24.19
C LYS A 868 5.43 18.65 25.46
N ARG A 869 4.17 19.13 25.51
CA ARG A 869 3.62 19.86 26.67
C ARG A 869 2.23 19.42 27.12
N ASP A 870 2.06 19.32 28.44
CA ASP A 870 0.75 19.28 29.11
C ASP A 870 0.18 20.72 29.14
N ILE A 871 -0.74 21.03 28.23
CA ILE A 871 -1.40 22.35 28.20
C ILE A 871 -2.45 22.45 29.31
N SER A 872 -2.48 23.58 30.03
CA SER A 872 -3.44 23.80 31.11
C SER A 872 -4.84 24.15 30.60
N LEU A 873 -5.87 23.73 31.34
CA LEU A 873 -7.27 24.02 31.00
C LEU A 873 -7.54 25.54 30.90
N MET A 874 -6.91 26.32 31.77
CA MET A 874 -7.05 27.78 31.76
C MET A 874 -6.48 28.42 30.51
N PHE A 875 -5.36 27.91 30.00
CA PHE A 875 -4.77 28.40 28.77
C PHE A 875 -5.69 28.12 27.57
N ILE A 876 -6.26 26.92 27.48
CA ILE A 876 -7.22 26.58 26.40
C ILE A 876 -8.47 27.47 26.49
N LEU A 877 -8.96 27.78 27.70
CA LEU A 877 -10.08 28.71 27.89
C LEU A 877 -9.75 30.13 27.44
N GLN A 878 -8.53 30.61 27.72
CA GLN A 878 -8.05 31.90 27.22
C GLN A 878 -7.97 31.90 25.70
N LEU A 879 -7.45 30.82 25.10
CA LEU A 879 -7.37 30.62 23.66
C LEU A 879 -8.75 30.61 22.99
N PHE A 880 -9.77 30.02 23.62
CA PHE A 880 -11.15 30.05 23.11
C PHE A 880 -11.79 31.43 23.18
N LYS A 881 -11.36 32.27 24.12
CA LYS A 881 -11.76 33.69 24.22
C LYS A 881 -10.99 34.58 23.26
N ALA A 882 -9.81 34.16 22.80
CA ALA A 882 -9.02 34.89 21.83
C ALA A 882 -9.71 34.94 20.46
N ASP A 883 -9.37 35.98 19.70
CA ASP A 883 -9.76 36.11 18.29
C ASP A 883 -8.85 35.23 17.44
N ILE A 884 -9.25 33.97 17.30
CA ILE A 884 -8.63 32.98 16.43
C ILE A 884 -9.74 32.26 15.65
N PRO A 885 -9.44 31.71 14.47
CA PRO A 885 -10.46 31.08 13.64
C PRO A 885 -11.05 29.85 14.32
N MET A 886 -12.29 29.53 13.93
CA MET A 886 -13.00 28.36 14.46
C MET A 886 -12.23 27.06 14.19
N SER A 887 -11.51 26.95 13.07
CA SER A 887 -10.65 25.79 12.75
C SER A 887 -9.59 25.56 13.83
N ALA A 888 -8.87 26.60 14.25
CA ALA A 888 -7.92 26.51 15.34
C ALA A 888 -8.62 26.11 16.65
N LYS A 889 -9.75 26.74 17.00
CA LYS A 889 -10.53 26.35 18.19
C LYS A 889 -10.95 24.88 18.17
N THR A 890 -11.29 24.34 16.99
CA THR A 890 -11.65 22.92 16.83
C THR A 890 -10.46 21.98 17.04
N GLU A 891 -9.25 22.39 16.66
CA GLU A 891 -8.01 21.62 16.88
C GLU A 891 -7.60 21.58 18.36
N PHE A 892 -7.81 22.67 19.11
CA PHE A 892 -7.52 22.71 20.56
C PHE A 892 -8.60 22.05 21.43
N ALA A 893 -9.85 21.95 20.95
CA ALA A 893 -10.98 21.42 21.73
C ALA A 893 -10.77 20.01 22.33
N PRO A 894 -10.14 19.04 21.65
CA PRO A 894 -9.88 17.72 22.22
C PRO A 894 -8.97 17.76 23.45
N LEU A 895 -8.02 18.72 23.50
CA LEU A 895 -6.98 18.83 24.53
C LEU A 895 -7.55 19.20 25.92
N ILE A 896 -8.74 19.79 25.96
CA ILE A 896 -9.48 20.05 27.22
C ILE A 896 -9.58 18.77 28.06
N THR A 897 -9.80 17.64 27.41
CA THR A 897 -10.02 16.36 28.10
C THR A 897 -8.73 15.66 28.53
N ALA A 898 -7.59 16.09 27.97
CA ALA A 898 -6.24 15.68 28.37
C ALA A 898 -5.63 16.60 29.46
N SER A 899 -6.17 17.82 29.61
CA SER A 899 -5.64 18.84 30.53
C SER A 899 -5.87 18.48 32.01
N LYS A 900 -4.88 18.78 32.85
CA LYS A 900 -5.02 18.80 34.32
C LYS A 900 -5.70 20.10 34.77
N PHE A 901 -6.52 20.04 35.82
CA PHE A 901 -7.25 21.21 36.35
C PHE A 901 -7.55 21.08 37.84
N SER A 902 -7.63 22.23 38.52
CA SER A 902 -8.08 22.40 39.90
C SER A 902 -9.60 22.57 39.99
N LYS A 903 -10.15 22.47 41.21
CA LYS A 903 -11.60 22.70 41.46
C LYS A 903 -12.05 24.10 41.01
N LYS A 904 -11.19 25.11 41.18
CA LYS A 904 -11.46 26.50 40.78
C LYS A 904 -11.54 26.62 39.25
N GLU A 905 -10.58 26.03 38.54
CA GLU A 905 -10.54 26.06 37.06
C GLU A 905 -11.70 25.30 36.43
N MET A 906 -12.11 24.17 37.01
CA MET A 906 -13.31 23.45 36.56
C MET A 906 -14.58 24.28 36.74
N LYS A 907 -14.73 25.01 37.86
CA LYS A 907 -15.88 25.90 38.06
C LYS A 907 -15.93 26.99 36.99
N ILE A 908 -14.79 27.64 36.72
CA ILE A 908 -14.66 28.64 35.67
C ILE A 908 -14.97 28.05 34.29
N PHE A 909 -14.48 26.84 34.00
CA PHE A 909 -14.79 26.13 32.77
C PHE A 909 -16.30 25.92 32.63
N GLN A 910 -16.97 25.40 33.64
CA GLN A 910 -18.43 25.15 33.61
C GLN A 910 -19.24 26.43 33.37
N GLU A 911 -18.88 27.55 34.01
CA GLU A 911 -19.54 28.85 33.82
C GLU A 911 -19.42 29.38 32.39
N ASN A 912 -18.34 29.05 31.67
CA ASN A 912 -18.10 29.51 30.29
C ASN A 912 -18.43 28.46 29.23
N PHE A 913 -18.47 27.18 29.58
CA PHE A 913 -18.59 26.05 28.67
C PHE A 913 -19.88 26.11 27.85
N TYR A 914 -21.00 26.48 28.48
CA TYR A 914 -22.30 26.59 27.82
C TYR A 914 -22.43 27.81 26.89
N ASN A 915 -21.47 28.72 26.93
CA ASN A 915 -21.37 29.82 25.97
C ASN A 915 -20.54 29.43 24.74
N LEU A 916 -19.89 28.25 24.74
CA LEU A 916 -19.15 27.77 23.58
C LEU A 916 -20.09 27.35 22.44
N PRO A 917 -19.69 27.52 21.17
CA PRO A 917 -20.46 27.04 20.02
C PRO A 917 -20.80 25.55 20.12
N VAL A 918 -21.96 25.17 19.58
CA VAL A 918 -22.45 23.78 19.56
C VAL A 918 -21.42 22.82 18.93
N SER A 919 -20.70 23.26 17.90
CA SER A 919 -19.65 22.47 17.25
C SER A 919 -18.48 22.14 18.19
N ILE A 920 -18.03 23.11 18.99
CA ILE A 920 -16.95 22.94 19.97
C ILE A 920 -17.42 22.06 21.13
N ARG A 921 -18.61 22.32 21.70
CA ARG A 921 -19.18 21.46 22.76
C ARG A 921 -19.32 20.00 22.30
N ARG A 922 -19.75 19.78 21.05
CA ARG A 922 -19.80 18.45 20.43
C ARG A 922 -18.44 17.75 20.40
N ILE A 923 -17.39 18.45 19.96
CA ILE A 923 -16.03 17.90 19.93
C ILE A 923 -15.56 17.54 21.33
N ILE A 924 -15.80 18.42 22.31
CA ILE A 924 -15.43 18.17 23.71
C ILE A 924 -16.15 16.93 24.24
N TYR A 925 -17.48 16.80 24.06
CA TYR A 925 -18.22 15.61 24.49
C TYR A 925 -17.70 14.32 23.83
N LYS A 926 -17.46 14.35 22.52
CA LYS A 926 -16.84 13.22 21.81
C LYS A 926 -15.44 12.91 22.36
N SER A 927 -14.65 13.93 22.69
CA SER A 927 -13.30 13.76 23.23
C SER A 927 -13.33 13.17 24.64
N ILE A 928 -14.30 13.54 25.50
CA ILE A 928 -14.47 12.93 26.84
C ILE A 928 -14.72 11.42 26.70
N TYR A 929 -15.50 11.02 25.68
CA TYR A 929 -15.69 9.61 25.36
C TYR A 929 -14.41 8.93 24.86
N LYS A 930 -13.70 9.55 23.92
CA LYS A 930 -12.47 8.99 23.35
C LYS A 930 -11.35 8.82 24.38
N THR A 931 -11.10 9.84 25.21
CA THR A 931 -10.00 9.79 26.19
C THR A 931 -10.33 8.91 27.39
N GLY A 932 -11.60 8.75 27.75
CA GLY A 932 -12.02 7.91 28.87
C GLY A 932 -11.48 8.38 30.22
N ASN A 933 -11.15 9.67 30.34
CA ASN A 933 -10.66 10.26 31.58
C ASN A 933 -11.77 10.21 32.65
N LYS A 934 -11.55 9.39 33.70
CA LYS A 934 -12.54 9.12 34.77
C LYS A 934 -13.10 10.39 35.42
N ILE A 935 -12.30 11.45 35.51
CA ILE A 935 -12.73 12.72 36.12
C ILE A 935 -13.73 13.43 35.21
N TRP A 936 -13.43 13.54 33.92
CA TRP A 936 -14.32 14.15 32.92
C TRP A 936 -15.57 13.31 32.68
N THR A 937 -15.46 11.97 32.73
CA THR A 937 -16.61 11.06 32.62
C THR A 937 -17.62 11.25 33.76
N LYS A 938 -17.15 11.42 35.01
CA LYS A 938 -18.05 11.71 36.14
C LYS A 938 -18.81 13.03 35.96
N LYS A 939 -18.19 14.01 35.29
CA LYS A 939 -18.79 15.32 34.99
C LYS A 939 -19.81 15.30 33.85
N LEU A 940 -19.84 14.28 32.98
CA LEU A 940 -20.84 14.19 31.91
C LEU A 940 -22.29 14.20 32.43
N LYS A 941 -22.56 13.61 33.59
CA LYS A 941 -23.90 13.66 34.21
C LYS A 941 -24.31 15.06 34.62
N GLU A 942 -23.35 15.86 35.10
CA GLU A 942 -23.56 17.27 35.41
C GLU A 942 -23.76 18.04 34.09
N PHE A 943 -22.93 17.79 33.08
CA PHE A 943 -23.05 18.45 31.78
C PHE A 943 -24.39 18.18 31.11
N ARG A 944 -24.87 16.93 31.16
CA ARG A 944 -26.17 16.51 30.63
C ARG A 944 -27.35 17.27 31.24
N LYS A 945 -27.30 17.56 32.54
CA LYS A 945 -28.37 18.26 33.28
C LYS A 945 -28.45 19.74 32.90
N ALA A 946 -27.31 20.37 32.65
CA ALA A 946 -27.22 21.79 32.36
C ALA A 946 -27.11 22.12 30.85
N GLU A 947 -26.90 21.13 29.97
CA GLU A 947 -26.95 21.33 28.51
C GLU A 947 -28.38 21.60 28.05
N THR A 948 -28.59 22.70 27.32
CA THR A 948 -29.91 23.12 26.82
C THR A 948 -30.18 22.64 25.39
N GLU A 949 -29.13 22.34 24.62
CA GLU A 949 -29.26 21.92 23.22
C GLU A 949 -29.68 20.45 23.11
N LYS A 950 -30.86 20.21 22.54
CA LYS A 950 -31.47 18.86 22.44
C LYS A 950 -30.59 17.87 21.67
N GLU A 951 -29.88 18.33 20.63
CA GLU A 951 -28.97 17.48 19.87
C GLU A 951 -27.77 17.02 20.72
N LEU A 952 -27.21 17.92 21.53
CA LEU A 952 -26.09 17.61 22.41
C LEU A 952 -26.53 16.76 23.60
N GLN A 953 -27.73 16.99 24.13
CA GLN A 953 -28.36 16.12 25.13
C GLN A 953 -28.46 14.68 24.62
N ASN A 954 -28.97 14.47 23.41
CA ASN A 954 -29.06 13.16 22.77
C ASN A 954 -27.67 12.54 22.55
N LEU A 955 -26.68 13.35 22.16
CA LEU A 955 -25.30 12.89 22.03
C LEU A 955 -24.76 12.42 23.38
N ILE A 956 -24.89 13.20 24.45
CA ILE A 956 -24.41 12.83 25.78
C ILE A 956 -25.11 11.56 26.28
N ASP A 957 -26.43 11.42 26.06
CA ASP A 957 -27.17 10.20 26.42
C ASP A 957 -26.61 8.97 25.68
N LYS A 958 -26.36 9.09 24.38
CA LYS A 958 -25.68 8.04 23.60
C LYS A 958 -24.30 7.72 24.17
N LEU A 959 -23.50 8.74 24.48
CA LEU A 959 -22.15 8.54 25.04
C LEU A 959 -22.20 7.88 26.42
N MET A 960 -23.14 8.24 27.29
CA MET A 960 -23.32 7.60 28.60
C MET A 960 -23.75 6.13 28.48
N VAL A 961 -24.59 5.78 27.49
CA VAL A 961 -24.94 4.39 27.18
C VAL A 961 -23.70 3.62 26.70
N LEU A 962 -22.91 4.20 25.81
CA LEU A 962 -21.68 3.59 25.29
C LEU A 962 -20.63 3.41 26.40
N MET A 963 -20.52 4.34 27.35
CA MET A 963 -19.61 4.23 28.49
C MET A 963 -20.02 3.11 29.46
N LYS A 964 -21.32 2.98 29.76
CA LYS A 964 -21.85 1.87 30.58
C LYS A 964 -21.54 0.51 29.94
N LYS A 965 -21.64 0.40 28.61
CA LYS A 965 -21.30 -0.83 27.88
C LYS A 965 -19.80 -1.15 27.95
N LYS A 966 -18.92 -0.16 28.13
CA LYS A 966 -17.46 -0.33 28.27
C LYS A 966 -16.97 -0.52 29.70
N GLY A 967 -17.85 -0.65 30.69
CA GLY A 967 -17.46 -0.80 32.11
C GLY A 967 -16.77 0.44 32.71
N LYS A 968 -16.95 1.63 32.12
CA LYS A 968 -16.32 2.90 32.53
C LYS A 968 -17.25 3.83 33.30
#